data_AF-A0A3R7FRZ9-F1
#
_entry.id   AF-A0A3R7FRZ9-F1
#
_cell.length_a   1.000
_cell.length_b   1.000
_cell.length_c   1.000
_cell.angle_alpha   90.00
_cell.angle_beta   90.00
_cell.angle_gamma   90.00
#
_symmetry.space_group_name_H-M   'P 1'
#
loop_
_entity.id
_entity.type
_entity.pdbx_description
1 polymer ?
#
loop_
_entity_poly.entity_id
_entity_poly.type
_entity_poly.pdbx_seq_one_letter_code
_entity_poly.pdbx_strand_id
1 'polypeptide(L)'
;MEFLRFLQILIINACSLKVLPESVISLQNLALLDLSGNKLTILPEEVGKLTSLKVMDLSCNILSEIPEAVYDLLNLQSLDLSENNLSILSPSIRKLKGLQVLLCASNQLRYLPEEITCLSNLLVLRLMNNKLCYLPRAFSNLKSLLILQLDSNDFDHIPSQLFNCVSLVELSMQDNKIMGVLPKELAQLVNLKALNIAYNYFTSLTDALSKLEKLEYLNLNGNSMRTFDISLKALQQLQEISFAGCGISSVPDDIGCLKNLMILNLSGNRIKGFPTDNTNLSKLSAVSLSKNALSVVPKWICDLRNLVVLELPYNRLRDLPVEFEGVLPTLRQLDLSFNLFYTLPSCILRQNNRLSYLCLDSNPLIYLPDEISTLHDLTHLSISNCNQLRRFPEGLGRCTSLRTIRASHCSLEGLPTNLTHLTSLKYLDLSHNQFEHFPIVVCFMPRLRVLLYDQQEGRPLDSSESPRGWFSRSNLLYPEGTLDDGSGGTKSPGEDEKIMALTLEEALSHQYTSGMKLPAVIGKLSQLVHISLQGNGLFVLPDVFHHMNLKRANLSNNRLRFLPPRFHKCKYITHLYLQDNQIEKLDETFQQMKTLQVLTLAGNPLISPPIDACSGKRVFPVYEYQQRQKLFDAALLRLMCSTLVNALPKESTHNFLLKLGFPPSSIERLEQEFPGGYNHTKRLLLALEAWTGSPLQFDTTTKTANTSTISARSPGLDSSRQGGEVEMDPAEKVSVESHAREEESPTRTQEVAKSFEAQEFQSINSEGPSSTQLLAYADLPAILRPTLTGPEASPYRLLHVTYLLDLQALHQVLSFQLLKAQQPRF
;
A
#
# COMPACT_ATOMS: atom_id res chain seq x y z
N MET A 1 17.16 -36.30 -15.22
CA MET A 1 15.88 -36.47 -14.50
C MET A 1 15.77 -37.78 -13.71
N GLU A 2 16.50 -38.86 -14.04
CA GLU A 2 16.25 -40.20 -13.48
C GLU A 2 16.23 -40.29 -11.94
N PHE A 3 17.06 -39.52 -11.24
CA PHE A 3 17.07 -39.43 -9.77
C PHE A 3 15.72 -39.06 -9.14
N LEU A 4 14.81 -38.40 -9.87
CA LEU A 4 13.50 -38.01 -9.36
C LEU A 4 12.47 -39.16 -9.37
N ARG A 5 12.74 -40.30 -10.03
CA ARG A 5 11.77 -41.42 -10.13
C ARG A 5 11.34 -42.01 -8.79
N PHE A 6 12.10 -41.79 -7.72
CA PHE A 6 11.80 -42.25 -6.36
C PHE A 6 11.09 -41.19 -5.48
N LEU A 7 10.77 -40.02 -6.02
CA LEU A 7 10.18 -38.92 -5.26
C LEU A 7 8.74 -39.26 -4.83
N GLN A 8 8.50 -39.27 -3.51
CA GLN A 8 7.19 -39.56 -2.90
C GLN A 8 6.40 -38.30 -2.53
N ILE A 9 7.05 -37.14 -2.41
CA ILE A 9 6.42 -35.87 -2.02
C ILE A 9 6.94 -34.78 -2.95
N LEU A 10 6.02 -34.05 -3.59
CA LEU A 10 6.34 -32.94 -4.49
C LEU A 10 5.43 -31.77 -4.16
N ILE A 11 6.06 -30.66 -3.77
CA ILE A 11 5.41 -29.40 -3.44
C ILE A 11 5.94 -28.36 -4.43
N ILE A 12 5.05 -27.82 -5.28
CA ILE A 12 5.35 -26.73 -6.23
C ILE A 12 4.30 -25.62 -6.09
N ASN A 13 3.96 -25.29 -4.85
CA ASN A 13 2.96 -24.27 -4.55
C ASN A 13 3.47 -22.83 -4.79
N ALA A 14 2.54 -21.87 -4.93
CA ALA A 14 2.79 -20.44 -5.15
C ALA A 14 3.67 -20.05 -6.36
N CYS A 15 4.02 -21.00 -7.24
CA CYS A 15 5.00 -20.83 -8.32
C CYS A 15 4.44 -20.13 -9.58
N SER A 16 3.19 -19.65 -9.56
CA SER A 16 2.50 -19.04 -10.72
C SER A 16 2.45 -19.91 -11.99
N LEU A 17 2.52 -21.24 -11.84
CA LEU A 17 2.39 -22.18 -12.96
C LEU A 17 1.03 -22.03 -13.64
N LYS A 18 1.02 -21.92 -14.98
CA LYS A 18 -0.22 -21.90 -15.78
C LYS A 18 -0.68 -23.29 -16.25
N VAL A 19 0.28 -24.22 -16.36
CA VAL A 19 0.09 -25.61 -16.81
C VAL A 19 1.04 -26.48 -16.00
N LEU A 20 0.62 -27.70 -15.67
CA LEU A 20 1.47 -28.71 -15.01
C LEU A 20 2.51 -29.25 -16.01
N PRO A 21 3.82 -29.19 -15.73
CA PRO A 21 4.83 -29.73 -16.66
C PRO A 21 4.75 -31.25 -16.78
N GLU A 22 4.84 -31.78 -18.01
CA GLU A 22 4.82 -33.22 -18.30
C GLU A 22 5.85 -34.04 -17.50
N SER A 23 6.97 -33.43 -17.12
CA SER A 23 8.00 -34.07 -16.30
C SER A 23 7.49 -34.52 -14.93
N VAL A 24 6.49 -33.83 -14.35
CA VAL A 24 5.83 -34.24 -13.09
C VAL A 24 5.07 -35.56 -13.26
N ILE A 25 4.52 -35.79 -14.44
CA ILE A 25 3.71 -36.97 -14.78
C ILE A 25 4.58 -38.25 -14.85
N SER A 26 5.90 -38.10 -14.99
CA SER A 26 6.86 -39.23 -14.95
C SER A 26 7.13 -39.79 -13.54
N LEU A 27 6.61 -39.15 -12.49
CA LEU A 27 6.94 -39.45 -11.09
C LEU A 27 6.00 -40.48 -10.46
N GLN A 28 5.98 -41.69 -11.01
CA GLN A 28 4.98 -42.73 -10.68
C GLN A 28 4.93 -43.16 -9.19
N ASN A 29 5.99 -42.92 -8.41
CA ASN A 29 6.05 -43.22 -6.97
C ASN A 29 5.49 -42.10 -6.07
N LEU A 30 4.93 -41.03 -6.65
CA LEU A 30 4.48 -39.86 -5.91
C LEU A 30 3.23 -40.16 -5.06
N ALA A 31 3.32 -39.89 -3.76
CA ALA A 31 2.26 -40.10 -2.76
C ALA A 31 1.60 -38.79 -2.30
N LEU A 32 2.32 -37.66 -2.37
CA LEU A 32 1.77 -36.31 -2.16
C LEU A 32 2.16 -35.39 -3.32
N LEU A 33 1.16 -34.71 -3.90
CA LEU A 33 1.32 -33.67 -4.90
C LEU A 33 0.60 -32.38 -4.44
N ASP A 34 1.37 -31.34 -4.14
CA ASP A 34 0.87 -30.00 -3.83
C ASP A 34 1.19 -29.04 -4.99
N LEU A 35 0.13 -28.50 -5.59
CA LEU A 35 0.14 -27.51 -6.67
C LEU A 35 -0.64 -26.24 -6.27
N SER A 36 -0.84 -26.00 -4.98
CA SER A 36 -1.66 -24.91 -4.46
C SER A 36 -1.12 -23.51 -4.82
N GLY A 37 -2.00 -22.50 -4.87
CA GLY A 37 -1.60 -21.10 -5.07
C GLY A 37 -0.97 -20.79 -6.43
N ASN A 38 -1.22 -21.64 -7.43
CA ASN A 38 -0.72 -21.45 -8.79
C ASN A 38 -1.77 -20.72 -9.67
N LYS A 39 -1.65 -20.85 -10.99
CA LYS A 39 -2.53 -20.22 -11.99
C LYS A 39 -2.98 -21.27 -13.01
N LEU A 40 -3.15 -22.51 -12.56
CA LEU A 40 -3.56 -23.64 -13.40
C LEU A 40 -5.00 -23.42 -13.87
N THR A 41 -5.19 -23.32 -15.18
CA THR A 41 -6.52 -23.27 -15.81
C THR A 41 -7.08 -24.65 -16.10
N ILE A 42 -6.19 -25.64 -16.25
CA ILE A 42 -6.50 -27.03 -16.61
C ILE A 42 -5.42 -27.96 -16.02
N LEU A 43 -5.80 -29.20 -15.69
CA LEU A 43 -4.87 -30.30 -15.46
C LEU A 43 -4.86 -31.24 -16.68
N PRO A 44 -3.71 -31.80 -17.09
CA PRO A 44 -3.66 -32.82 -18.13
C PRO A 44 -4.25 -34.15 -17.64
N GLU A 45 -5.02 -34.85 -18.48
CA GLU A 45 -5.60 -36.17 -18.18
C GLU A 45 -4.53 -37.21 -17.80
N GLU A 46 -3.30 -37.06 -18.30
CA GLU A 46 -2.20 -37.95 -17.94
C GLU A 46 -1.82 -37.92 -16.45
N VAL A 47 -2.32 -36.96 -15.66
CA VAL A 47 -2.17 -36.93 -14.20
C VAL A 47 -2.66 -38.21 -13.52
N GLY A 48 -3.67 -38.90 -14.09
CA GLY A 48 -4.14 -40.20 -13.59
C GLY A 48 -3.10 -41.33 -13.61
N LYS A 49 -1.96 -41.12 -14.30
CA LYS A 49 -0.81 -42.05 -14.28
C LYS A 49 -0.06 -42.03 -12.94
N LEU A 50 -0.30 -41.05 -12.07
CA LEU A 50 0.30 -40.92 -10.74
C LEU A 50 -0.44 -41.77 -9.69
N THR A 51 -0.67 -43.05 -10.01
CA THR A 51 -1.57 -43.95 -9.26
C THR A 51 -1.15 -44.23 -7.81
N SER A 52 0.08 -43.86 -7.40
CA SER A 52 0.56 -43.92 -6.02
C SER A 52 0.02 -42.80 -5.11
N LEU A 53 -0.64 -41.77 -5.67
CA LEU A 53 -1.08 -40.59 -4.93
C LEU A 53 -2.09 -40.92 -3.81
N LYS A 54 -1.84 -40.32 -2.65
CA LYS A 54 -2.70 -40.36 -1.45
C LYS A 54 -3.20 -38.97 -1.05
N VAL A 55 -2.40 -37.94 -1.32
CA VAL A 55 -2.75 -36.54 -1.05
C VAL A 55 -2.52 -35.72 -2.31
N MET A 56 -3.54 -34.98 -2.72
CA MET A 56 -3.47 -34.09 -3.88
C MET A 56 -4.10 -32.73 -3.52
N ASP A 57 -3.33 -31.67 -3.63
CA ASP A 57 -3.76 -30.30 -3.36
C ASP A 57 -3.69 -29.47 -4.65
N LEU A 58 -4.86 -29.00 -5.09
CA LEU A 58 -5.08 -28.13 -6.24
C LEU A 58 -5.65 -26.77 -5.82
N SER A 59 -5.60 -26.43 -4.54
CA SER A 59 -6.26 -25.25 -3.98
C SER A 59 -5.69 -23.92 -4.52
N CYS A 60 -6.45 -22.83 -4.38
CA CYS A 60 -6.04 -21.47 -4.79
C CYS A 60 -5.51 -21.42 -6.24
N ASN A 61 -6.25 -21.98 -7.18
CA ASN A 61 -5.95 -22.02 -8.62
C ASN A 61 -7.11 -21.41 -9.41
N ILE A 62 -7.17 -21.62 -10.73
CA ILE A 62 -8.24 -21.08 -11.60
C ILE A 62 -8.91 -22.18 -12.45
N LEU A 63 -8.92 -23.42 -11.95
CA LEU A 63 -9.53 -24.59 -12.60
C LEU A 63 -11.05 -24.41 -12.70
N SER A 64 -11.61 -24.56 -13.90
CA SER A 64 -13.06 -24.59 -14.14
C SER A 64 -13.67 -25.99 -14.04
N GLU A 65 -12.84 -27.02 -14.22
CA GLU A 65 -13.18 -28.44 -14.19
C GLU A 65 -11.98 -29.26 -13.70
N ILE A 66 -12.23 -30.51 -13.31
CA ILE A 66 -11.21 -31.49 -12.92
C ILE A 66 -11.29 -32.67 -13.90
N PRO A 67 -10.18 -33.04 -14.58
CA PRO A 67 -10.17 -34.08 -15.61
C PRO A 67 -10.54 -35.45 -15.04
N GLU A 68 -11.12 -36.30 -15.89
CA GLU A 68 -11.77 -37.55 -15.45
C GLU A 68 -10.78 -38.55 -14.82
N ALA A 69 -9.52 -38.54 -15.29
CA ALA A 69 -8.46 -39.40 -14.79
C ALA A 69 -7.99 -39.07 -13.36
N VAL A 70 -8.30 -37.88 -12.80
CA VAL A 70 -8.06 -37.61 -11.36
C VAL A 70 -8.91 -38.52 -10.49
N TYR A 71 -10.13 -38.84 -10.92
CA TYR A 71 -11.01 -39.75 -10.19
C TYR A 71 -10.60 -41.23 -10.32
N ASP A 72 -9.69 -41.58 -11.24
CA ASP A 72 -9.09 -42.92 -11.33
C ASP A 72 -7.88 -43.12 -10.39
N LEU A 73 -7.50 -42.11 -9.60
CA LEU A 73 -6.49 -42.22 -8.54
C LEU A 73 -7.03 -42.96 -7.31
N LEU A 74 -7.27 -44.27 -7.43
CA LEU A 74 -7.98 -45.08 -6.42
C LEU A 74 -7.32 -45.12 -5.03
N ASN A 75 -6.04 -44.78 -4.91
CA ASN A 75 -5.31 -44.67 -3.65
C ASN A 75 -5.50 -43.33 -2.91
N LEU A 76 -6.22 -42.36 -3.50
CA LEU A 76 -6.34 -41.01 -2.97
C LEU A 76 -7.17 -40.99 -1.67
N GLN A 77 -6.60 -40.38 -0.63
CA GLN A 77 -7.14 -40.25 0.73
C GLN A 77 -7.52 -38.82 1.07
N SER A 78 -6.82 -37.83 0.51
CA SER A 78 -7.14 -36.40 0.64
C SER A 78 -7.08 -35.70 -0.71
N LEU A 79 -8.13 -34.93 -1.03
CA LEU A 79 -8.21 -34.09 -2.22
C LEU A 79 -8.68 -32.69 -1.81
N ASP A 80 -7.87 -31.68 -2.13
CA ASP A 80 -8.26 -30.26 -2.01
C ASP A 80 -8.42 -29.62 -3.39
N LEU A 81 -9.59 -29.02 -3.60
CA LEU A 81 -10.05 -28.31 -4.79
C LEU A 81 -10.47 -26.86 -4.46
N SER A 82 -10.23 -26.41 -3.23
CA SER A 82 -10.77 -25.15 -2.70
C SER A 82 -10.19 -23.93 -3.41
N GLU A 83 -10.92 -22.80 -3.43
CA GLU A 83 -10.50 -21.58 -4.12
C GLU A 83 -10.16 -21.84 -5.61
N ASN A 84 -11.16 -22.30 -6.35
CA ASN A 84 -11.14 -22.54 -7.80
C ASN A 84 -12.45 -22.06 -8.44
N ASN A 85 -12.63 -22.28 -9.75
CA ASN A 85 -13.80 -21.88 -10.51
C ASN A 85 -14.78 -23.05 -10.80
N LEU A 86 -14.75 -24.13 -10.00
CA LEU A 86 -15.53 -25.33 -10.27
C LEU A 86 -17.03 -25.05 -10.12
N SER A 87 -17.79 -25.27 -11.19
CA SER A 87 -19.25 -25.10 -11.21
C SER A 87 -20.02 -26.40 -10.92
N ILE A 88 -19.37 -27.55 -11.12
CA ILE A 88 -19.86 -28.90 -10.88
C ILE A 88 -18.74 -29.78 -10.32
N LEU A 89 -19.10 -30.86 -9.62
CA LEU A 89 -18.21 -31.97 -9.28
C LEU A 89 -18.65 -33.20 -10.10
N SER A 90 -17.72 -33.93 -10.72
CA SER A 90 -18.08 -35.05 -11.61
C SER A 90 -18.72 -36.21 -10.84
N PRO A 91 -19.75 -36.88 -11.39
CA PRO A 91 -20.23 -38.18 -10.91
C PRO A 91 -19.14 -39.26 -10.77
N SER A 92 -18.01 -39.14 -11.49
CA SER A 92 -16.87 -40.05 -11.33
C SER A 92 -16.22 -40.01 -9.94
N ILE A 93 -16.54 -39.02 -9.10
CA ILE A 93 -16.13 -38.98 -7.67
C ILE A 93 -16.39 -40.32 -6.94
N ARG A 94 -17.43 -41.08 -7.32
CA ARG A 94 -17.74 -42.44 -6.80
C ARG A 94 -16.60 -43.46 -6.89
N LYS A 95 -15.61 -43.23 -7.77
CA LYS A 95 -14.43 -44.08 -7.96
C LYS A 95 -13.48 -43.99 -6.76
N LEU A 96 -13.34 -42.81 -6.15
CA LEU A 96 -12.39 -42.50 -5.07
C LEU A 96 -12.81 -43.06 -3.70
N LYS A 97 -13.12 -44.36 -3.62
CA LYS A 97 -13.59 -45.02 -2.39
C LYS A 97 -12.59 -44.99 -1.22
N GLY A 98 -11.31 -44.69 -1.48
CA GLY A 98 -10.28 -44.48 -0.46
C GLY A 98 -10.34 -43.10 0.23
N LEU A 99 -11.12 -42.16 -0.30
CA LEU A 99 -11.10 -40.75 0.11
C LEU A 99 -11.67 -40.55 1.52
N GLN A 100 -10.88 -39.92 2.38
CA GLN A 100 -11.19 -39.59 3.77
C GLN A 100 -11.42 -38.08 3.96
N VAL A 101 -10.78 -37.25 3.13
CA VAL A 101 -10.87 -35.79 3.20
C VAL A 101 -11.18 -35.24 1.80
N LEU A 102 -12.28 -34.50 1.67
CA LEU A 102 -12.63 -33.75 0.47
C LEU A 102 -12.87 -32.28 0.83
N LEU A 103 -12.04 -31.41 0.29
CA LEU A 103 -12.09 -29.97 0.48
C LEU A 103 -12.39 -29.33 -0.87
N CYS A 104 -13.46 -28.54 -0.94
CA CYS A 104 -13.88 -27.85 -2.16
C CYS A 104 -14.61 -26.54 -1.80
N ALA A 105 -14.04 -25.79 -0.86
CA ALA A 105 -14.55 -24.49 -0.42
C ALA A 105 -14.29 -23.40 -1.49
N SER A 106 -14.96 -22.24 -1.41
CA SER A 106 -14.73 -21.09 -2.29
C SER A 106 -14.74 -21.46 -3.78
N ASN A 107 -15.85 -22.03 -4.23
CA ASN A 107 -16.07 -22.49 -5.60
C ASN A 107 -17.46 -22.02 -6.09
N GLN A 108 -17.96 -22.56 -7.20
CA GLN A 108 -19.24 -22.16 -7.81
C GLN A 108 -20.28 -23.30 -7.82
N LEU A 109 -20.11 -24.33 -6.98
CA LEU A 109 -20.94 -25.53 -6.97
C LEU A 109 -22.40 -25.21 -6.61
N ARG A 110 -23.34 -25.57 -7.49
CA ARG A 110 -24.79 -25.43 -7.24
C ARG A 110 -25.45 -26.68 -6.65
N TYR A 111 -24.81 -27.83 -6.81
CA TYR A 111 -25.27 -29.12 -6.30
C TYR A 111 -24.09 -30.07 -6.16
N LEU A 112 -24.28 -31.16 -5.40
CA LEU A 112 -23.37 -32.30 -5.37
C LEU A 112 -23.99 -33.44 -6.20
N PRO A 113 -23.19 -34.24 -6.94
CA PRO A 113 -23.70 -35.45 -7.58
C PRO A 113 -24.16 -36.47 -6.52
N GLU A 114 -25.23 -37.24 -6.78
CA GLU A 114 -25.68 -38.30 -5.86
C GLU A 114 -24.58 -39.35 -5.65
N GLU A 115 -23.69 -39.51 -6.62
CA GLU A 115 -22.47 -40.32 -6.59
C GLU A 115 -21.50 -40.00 -5.44
N ILE A 116 -21.51 -38.78 -4.87
CA ILE A 116 -20.68 -38.45 -3.69
C ILE A 116 -21.02 -39.34 -2.49
N THR A 117 -22.25 -39.84 -2.43
CA THR A 117 -22.74 -40.70 -1.35
C THR A 117 -22.14 -42.11 -1.35
N CYS A 118 -21.37 -42.46 -2.40
CA CYS A 118 -20.55 -43.68 -2.45
C CYS A 118 -19.25 -43.59 -1.63
N LEU A 119 -18.86 -42.41 -1.14
CA LEU A 119 -17.62 -42.18 -0.38
C LEU A 119 -17.77 -42.62 1.08
N SER A 120 -18.00 -43.91 1.33
CA SER A 120 -18.29 -44.44 2.69
C SER A 120 -17.19 -44.21 3.72
N ASN A 121 -15.96 -43.93 3.28
CA ASN A 121 -14.79 -43.69 4.12
C ASN A 121 -14.53 -42.19 4.41
N LEU A 122 -15.37 -41.29 3.89
CA LEU A 122 -15.19 -39.85 4.04
C LEU A 122 -15.40 -39.42 5.50
N LEU A 123 -14.38 -38.80 6.10
CA LEU A 123 -14.35 -38.30 7.47
C LEU A 123 -14.57 -36.78 7.53
N VAL A 124 -14.10 -36.05 6.52
CA VAL A 124 -14.16 -34.58 6.45
C VAL A 124 -14.67 -34.15 5.08
N LEU A 125 -15.71 -33.30 5.07
CA LEU A 125 -16.25 -32.66 3.88
C LEU A 125 -16.40 -31.15 4.11
N ARG A 126 -15.63 -30.34 3.38
CA ARG A 126 -15.71 -28.87 3.44
C ARG A 126 -16.16 -28.30 2.10
N LEU A 127 -17.30 -27.62 2.11
CA LEU A 127 -17.99 -27.07 0.94
C LEU A 127 -18.39 -25.60 1.14
N MET A 128 -17.73 -24.92 2.08
CA MET A 128 -17.99 -23.52 2.43
C MET A 128 -17.89 -22.59 1.21
N ASN A 129 -18.61 -21.47 1.19
CA ASN A 129 -18.54 -20.46 0.11
C ASN A 129 -18.80 -21.08 -1.28
N ASN A 130 -20.01 -21.61 -1.46
CA ASN A 130 -20.52 -22.20 -2.69
C ASN A 130 -21.99 -21.75 -2.90
N LYS A 131 -22.75 -22.44 -3.76
CA LYS A 131 -24.14 -22.13 -4.12
C LYS A 131 -25.07 -23.33 -3.93
N LEU A 132 -24.76 -24.18 -2.95
CA LEU A 132 -25.52 -25.38 -2.61
C LEU A 132 -26.79 -24.98 -1.85
N CYS A 133 -27.94 -25.46 -2.30
CA CYS A 133 -29.22 -25.28 -1.59
C CYS A 133 -29.87 -26.60 -1.13
N TYR A 134 -29.32 -27.75 -1.51
CA TYR A 134 -29.75 -29.08 -1.06
C TYR A 134 -28.57 -30.06 -1.01
N LEU A 135 -28.80 -31.19 -0.34
CA LEU A 135 -27.88 -32.34 -0.34
C LEU A 135 -28.50 -33.53 -1.10
N PRO A 136 -27.69 -34.43 -1.66
CA PRO A 136 -28.11 -35.72 -2.22
C PRO A 136 -29.15 -36.45 -1.36
N ARG A 137 -30.07 -37.20 -1.98
CA ARG A 137 -31.10 -37.97 -1.24
C ARG A 137 -30.46 -39.02 -0.34
N ALA A 138 -29.37 -39.61 -0.79
CA ALA A 138 -28.66 -40.68 -0.10
C ALA A 138 -27.50 -40.19 0.80
N PHE A 139 -27.44 -38.90 1.16
CA PHE A 139 -26.29 -38.30 1.88
C PHE A 139 -25.95 -38.99 3.21
N SER A 140 -26.93 -39.60 3.87
CA SER A 140 -26.76 -40.43 5.08
C SER A 140 -25.96 -41.73 4.87
N ASN A 141 -25.58 -42.07 3.64
CA ASN A 141 -24.61 -43.14 3.36
C ASN A 141 -23.17 -42.78 3.77
N LEU A 142 -22.87 -41.50 4.01
CA LEU A 142 -21.57 -41.01 4.51
C LEU A 142 -21.40 -41.32 6.02
N LYS A 143 -21.51 -42.60 6.39
CA LYS A 143 -21.58 -43.11 7.78
C LYS A 143 -20.31 -42.94 8.61
N SER A 144 -19.23 -42.48 7.99
CA SER A 144 -17.94 -42.18 8.64
C SER A 144 -17.70 -40.68 8.84
N LEU A 145 -18.62 -39.83 8.37
CA LEU A 145 -18.43 -38.38 8.32
C LEU A 145 -18.43 -37.78 9.73
N LEU A 146 -17.31 -37.17 10.12
CA LEU A 146 -17.10 -36.55 11.43
C LEU A 146 -17.24 -35.03 11.36
N ILE A 147 -16.77 -34.41 10.28
CA ILE A 147 -16.75 -32.95 10.09
C ILE A 147 -17.47 -32.60 8.78
N LEU A 148 -18.49 -31.74 8.88
CA LEU A 148 -19.21 -31.19 7.75
C LEU A 148 -19.34 -29.67 7.86
N GLN A 149 -18.82 -28.95 6.86
CA GLN A 149 -18.90 -27.49 6.78
C GLN A 149 -19.57 -27.07 5.47
N LEU A 150 -20.75 -26.42 5.60
CA LEU A 150 -21.64 -25.96 4.52
C LEU A 150 -21.85 -24.43 4.59
N ASP A 151 -20.90 -23.71 5.19
CA ASP A 151 -20.99 -22.27 5.44
C ASP A 151 -21.11 -21.43 4.15
N SER A 152 -21.68 -20.23 4.20
CA SER A 152 -21.79 -19.31 3.05
C SER A 152 -22.32 -20.01 1.79
N ASN A 153 -23.57 -20.49 1.88
CA ASN A 153 -24.27 -21.25 0.84
C ASN A 153 -25.74 -20.81 0.73
N ASP A 154 -26.53 -21.49 -0.11
CA ASP A 154 -27.91 -21.15 -0.46
C ASP A 154 -28.96 -22.02 0.28
N PHE A 155 -28.61 -22.69 1.39
CA PHE A 155 -29.56 -23.54 2.15
C PHE A 155 -30.64 -22.69 2.86
N ASP A 156 -31.92 -23.04 2.68
CA ASP A 156 -33.08 -22.40 3.31
C ASP A 156 -33.65 -23.16 4.52
N HIS A 157 -33.23 -24.42 4.69
CA HIS A 157 -33.56 -25.32 5.80
C HIS A 157 -32.34 -26.22 6.12
N ILE A 158 -32.26 -26.80 7.33
CA ILE A 158 -31.31 -27.89 7.60
C ILE A 158 -31.81 -29.15 6.85
N PRO A 159 -31.05 -29.75 5.91
CA PRO A 159 -31.50 -30.91 5.15
C PRO A 159 -31.74 -32.13 6.04
N SER A 160 -32.90 -32.78 5.91
CA SER A 160 -33.29 -33.91 6.78
C SER A 160 -32.38 -35.13 6.67
N GLN A 161 -31.65 -35.25 5.56
CA GLN A 161 -30.64 -36.28 5.34
C GLN A 161 -29.49 -36.21 6.37
N LEU A 162 -29.19 -35.01 6.91
CA LEU A 162 -28.10 -34.80 7.88
C LEU A 162 -28.34 -35.51 9.20
N PHE A 163 -29.58 -35.57 9.69
CA PHE A 163 -29.88 -36.10 11.03
C PHE A 163 -29.52 -37.59 11.19
N ASN A 164 -29.48 -38.33 10.07
CA ASN A 164 -29.05 -39.73 10.02
C ASN A 164 -27.51 -39.90 9.97
N CYS A 165 -26.73 -38.83 9.80
CA CYS A 165 -25.26 -38.85 9.85
C CYS A 165 -24.76 -38.86 11.31
N VAL A 166 -25.16 -39.89 12.08
CA VAL A 166 -24.93 -40.00 13.53
C VAL A 166 -23.45 -40.04 13.95
N SER A 167 -22.52 -40.15 12.99
CA SER A 167 -21.07 -40.04 13.18
C SER A 167 -20.58 -38.60 13.38
N LEU A 168 -21.38 -37.59 13.03
CA LEU A 168 -20.97 -36.18 13.04
C LEU A 168 -20.56 -35.71 14.45
N VAL A 169 -19.41 -35.01 14.48
CA VAL A 169 -18.78 -34.37 15.64
C VAL A 169 -18.77 -32.85 15.47
N GLU A 170 -18.62 -32.36 14.23
CA GLU A 170 -18.68 -30.94 13.88
C GLU A 170 -19.66 -30.72 12.72
N LEU A 171 -20.61 -29.81 12.91
CA LEU A 171 -21.54 -29.33 11.88
C LEU A 171 -21.52 -27.80 11.85
N SER A 172 -21.11 -27.25 10.72
CA SER A 172 -21.17 -25.81 10.44
C SER A 172 -22.06 -25.55 9.22
N MET A 173 -23.05 -24.68 9.39
CA MET A 173 -23.96 -24.18 8.35
C MET A 173 -24.17 -22.66 8.52
N GLN A 174 -23.11 -21.92 8.87
CA GLN A 174 -23.23 -20.48 9.12
C GLN A 174 -23.43 -19.70 7.83
N ASP A 175 -23.92 -18.46 7.91
CA ASP A 175 -24.07 -17.56 6.75
C ASP A 175 -24.89 -18.23 5.61
N ASN A 176 -26.07 -18.71 5.97
CA ASN A 176 -27.00 -19.38 5.07
C ASN A 176 -28.39 -18.73 5.22
N LYS A 177 -29.38 -19.22 4.47
CA LYS A 177 -30.74 -18.65 4.42
C LYS A 177 -31.71 -19.41 5.33
N ILE A 178 -31.21 -20.19 6.29
CA ILE A 178 -32.01 -21.14 7.06
C ILE A 178 -32.99 -20.40 7.96
N MET A 179 -34.29 -20.69 7.82
CA MET A 179 -35.34 -19.97 8.54
C MET A 179 -36.23 -20.86 9.42
N GLY A 180 -36.91 -20.21 10.36
CA GLY A 180 -37.90 -20.85 11.23
C GLY A 180 -37.30 -21.47 12.49
N VAL A 181 -37.75 -22.66 12.85
CA VAL A 181 -37.49 -23.29 14.16
C VAL A 181 -36.45 -24.41 14.02
N LEU A 182 -35.52 -24.51 14.96
CA LEU A 182 -34.50 -25.55 14.95
C LEU A 182 -35.13 -26.96 15.00
N PRO A 183 -34.95 -27.83 13.98
CA PRO A 183 -35.66 -29.10 13.88
C PRO A 183 -35.42 -30.06 15.05
N LYS A 184 -36.47 -30.72 15.52
CA LYS A 184 -36.40 -31.66 16.65
C LYS A 184 -35.51 -32.89 16.33
N GLU A 185 -35.40 -33.23 15.06
CA GLU A 185 -34.58 -34.31 14.50
C GLU A 185 -33.08 -34.10 14.72
N LEU A 186 -32.63 -32.85 14.98
CA LEU A 186 -31.23 -32.55 15.33
C LEU A 186 -30.72 -33.37 16.53
N ALA A 187 -31.64 -33.77 17.44
CA ALA A 187 -31.35 -34.64 18.58
C ALA A 187 -30.76 -36.02 18.20
N GLN A 188 -30.82 -36.42 16.93
CA GLN A 188 -30.20 -37.65 16.43
C GLN A 188 -28.66 -37.56 16.36
N LEU A 189 -28.10 -36.34 16.30
CA LEU A 189 -26.65 -36.10 16.22
C LEU A 189 -25.96 -36.19 17.60
N VAL A 190 -26.19 -37.28 18.32
CA VAL A 190 -25.72 -37.51 19.72
C VAL A 190 -24.19 -37.55 19.91
N ASN A 191 -23.42 -37.40 18.84
CA ASN A 191 -21.95 -37.31 18.86
C ASN A 191 -21.42 -35.88 18.66
N LEU A 192 -22.30 -34.91 18.39
CA LEU A 192 -21.91 -33.55 18.05
C LEU A 192 -21.25 -32.81 19.23
N LYS A 193 -20.05 -32.29 18.98
CA LYS A 193 -19.26 -31.43 19.88
C LYS A 193 -19.30 -29.96 19.47
N ALA A 194 -19.42 -29.67 18.19
CA ALA A 194 -19.45 -28.30 17.67
C ALA A 194 -20.63 -28.11 16.74
N LEU A 195 -21.48 -27.11 17.05
CA LEU A 195 -22.58 -26.66 16.22
C LEU A 195 -22.44 -25.17 15.92
N ASN A 196 -22.32 -24.82 14.65
CA ASN A 196 -22.32 -23.44 14.18
C ASN A 196 -23.44 -23.22 13.17
N ILE A 197 -24.42 -22.42 13.56
CA ILE A 197 -25.57 -22.00 12.73
C ILE A 197 -25.74 -20.48 12.78
N ALA A 198 -24.64 -19.75 12.94
CA ALA A 198 -24.62 -18.30 12.92
C ALA A 198 -25.08 -17.70 11.58
N TYR A 199 -25.48 -16.43 11.57
CA TYR A 199 -25.89 -15.66 10.40
C TYR A 199 -26.92 -16.39 9.52
N ASN A 200 -27.96 -16.89 10.19
CA ASN A 200 -29.16 -17.48 9.60
C ASN A 200 -30.41 -16.73 10.12
N TYR A 201 -31.60 -17.21 9.78
CA TYR A 201 -32.89 -16.62 10.16
C TYR A 201 -33.69 -17.48 11.16
N PHE A 202 -33.02 -18.20 12.06
CA PHE A 202 -33.70 -18.96 13.11
C PHE A 202 -34.48 -18.03 14.05
N THR A 203 -35.74 -18.38 14.31
CA THR A 203 -36.68 -17.63 15.15
C THR A 203 -36.89 -18.26 16.53
N SER A 204 -36.60 -19.55 16.71
CA SER A 204 -36.52 -20.19 18.02
C SER A 204 -35.73 -21.50 17.99
N LEU A 205 -35.28 -21.93 19.18
CA LEU A 205 -34.62 -23.21 19.42
C LEU A 205 -35.65 -24.25 19.91
N THR A 206 -35.25 -25.52 19.96
CA THR A 206 -36.07 -26.61 20.53
C THR A 206 -35.27 -27.45 21.50
N ASP A 207 -35.97 -28.22 22.34
CA ASP A 207 -35.39 -29.16 23.31
C ASP A 207 -34.46 -30.21 22.70
N ALA A 208 -34.39 -30.33 21.37
CA ALA A 208 -33.40 -31.15 20.69
C ALA A 208 -31.95 -30.76 21.04
N LEU A 209 -31.67 -29.48 21.29
CA LEU A 209 -30.37 -29.06 21.80
C LEU A 209 -30.04 -29.70 23.15
N SER A 210 -31.02 -29.91 24.04
CA SER A 210 -30.80 -30.57 25.34
C SER A 210 -30.32 -32.03 25.23
N LYS A 211 -30.41 -32.65 24.05
CA LYS A 211 -29.92 -34.01 23.78
C LYS A 211 -28.49 -34.08 23.25
N LEU A 212 -27.89 -32.94 22.91
CA LEU A 212 -26.51 -32.87 22.45
C LEU A 212 -25.54 -32.80 23.64
N GLU A 213 -25.62 -33.75 24.57
CA GLU A 213 -24.90 -33.72 25.87
C GLU A 213 -23.36 -33.63 25.75
N LYS A 214 -22.82 -33.89 24.55
CA LYS A 214 -21.39 -33.78 24.22
C LYS A 214 -20.98 -32.43 23.63
N LEU A 215 -21.91 -31.48 23.48
CA LEU A 215 -21.66 -30.20 22.84
C LEU A 215 -20.70 -29.35 23.70
N GLU A 216 -19.58 -28.96 23.09
CA GLU A 216 -18.50 -28.14 23.67
C GLU A 216 -18.51 -26.71 23.10
N TYR A 217 -18.96 -26.54 21.86
CA TYR A 217 -19.06 -25.25 21.15
C TYR A 217 -20.46 -25.07 20.54
N LEU A 218 -21.09 -23.92 20.82
CA LEU A 218 -22.40 -23.54 20.26
C LEU A 218 -22.39 -22.09 19.77
N ASN A 219 -22.53 -21.89 18.47
CA ASN A 219 -22.60 -20.57 17.85
C ASN A 219 -23.94 -20.36 17.12
N LEU A 220 -24.68 -19.36 17.59
CA LEU A 220 -26.01 -18.96 17.15
C LEU A 220 -26.05 -17.49 16.66
N ASN A 221 -24.89 -16.83 16.50
CA ASN A 221 -24.81 -15.38 16.24
C ASN A 221 -25.68 -14.92 15.07
N GLY A 222 -26.18 -13.68 15.09
CA GLY A 222 -26.92 -13.06 13.98
C GLY A 222 -28.33 -13.59 13.68
N ASN A 223 -28.81 -14.60 14.42
CA ASN A 223 -30.18 -15.13 14.26
C ASN A 223 -31.26 -14.18 14.81
N SER A 224 -32.54 -14.54 14.66
CA SER A 224 -33.69 -13.66 14.96
C SER A 224 -34.55 -14.14 16.15
N MET A 225 -33.91 -14.76 17.15
CA MET A 225 -34.61 -15.53 18.21
C MET A 225 -35.46 -14.69 19.18
N ARG A 226 -35.03 -13.48 19.58
CA ARG A 226 -35.70 -12.56 20.54
C ARG A 226 -35.87 -13.05 21.99
N THR A 227 -36.15 -14.33 22.19
CA THR A 227 -36.21 -15.04 23.48
C THR A 227 -35.31 -16.27 23.43
N PHE A 228 -35.19 -16.99 24.54
CA PHE A 228 -34.36 -18.19 24.64
C PHE A 228 -35.09 -19.18 25.56
N ASP A 229 -35.99 -19.95 24.95
CA ASP A 229 -37.05 -20.70 25.66
C ASP A 229 -36.74 -22.20 25.75
N ILE A 230 -35.45 -22.55 25.93
CA ILE A 230 -34.97 -23.92 26.13
C ILE A 230 -34.03 -24.01 27.35
N SER A 231 -33.93 -25.19 27.96
CA SER A 231 -33.01 -25.43 29.09
C SER A 231 -31.60 -25.79 28.60
N LEU A 232 -30.61 -25.01 29.02
CA LEU A 232 -29.18 -25.30 28.82
C LEU A 232 -28.62 -26.32 29.83
N LYS A 233 -29.33 -26.59 30.94
CA LYS A 233 -28.87 -27.41 32.07
C LYS A 233 -28.24 -28.76 31.70
N ALA A 234 -28.72 -29.42 30.63
CA ALA A 234 -28.17 -30.70 30.15
C ALA A 234 -26.78 -30.58 29.49
N LEU A 235 -26.43 -29.42 28.94
CA LEU A 235 -25.25 -29.19 28.10
C LEU A 235 -23.97 -28.92 28.93
N GLN A 236 -23.70 -29.80 29.88
CA GLN A 236 -22.64 -29.67 30.88
C GLN A 236 -21.21 -29.63 30.28
N GLN A 237 -21.01 -29.98 29.01
CA GLN A 237 -19.70 -29.93 28.33
C GLN A 237 -19.41 -28.59 27.63
N LEU A 238 -20.37 -27.67 27.55
CA LEU A 238 -20.19 -26.39 26.84
C LEU A 238 -19.06 -25.55 27.45
N GLN A 239 -18.12 -25.16 26.58
CA GLN A 239 -16.95 -24.33 26.87
C GLN A 239 -17.08 -22.95 26.22
N GLU A 240 -17.67 -22.87 25.02
CA GLU A 240 -17.96 -21.59 24.35
C GLU A 240 -19.42 -21.53 23.88
N ILE A 241 -20.07 -20.40 24.16
CA ILE A 241 -21.39 -20.08 23.62
C ILE A 241 -21.42 -18.66 23.05
N SER A 242 -21.89 -18.55 21.81
CA SER A 242 -22.06 -17.30 21.07
C SER A 242 -23.53 -17.12 20.68
N PHE A 243 -24.20 -16.07 21.18
CA PHE A 243 -25.52 -15.61 20.71
C PHE A 243 -25.57 -14.09 20.55
N ALA A 244 -24.51 -13.54 19.96
CA ALA A 244 -24.42 -12.15 19.56
C ALA A 244 -25.47 -11.80 18.49
N GLY A 245 -26.00 -10.58 18.49
CA GLY A 245 -26.93 -10.08 17.46
C GLY A 245 -28.31 -10.76 17.43
N CYS A 246 -28.60 -11.68 18.35
CA CYS A 246 -29.81 -12.52 18.35
C CYS A 246 -31.10 -11.79 18.74
N GLY A 247 -31.01 -10.49 19.04
CA GLY A 247 -32.12 -9.62 19.44
C GLY A 247 -32.67 -9.89 20.85
N ILE A 248 -32.01 -10.73 21.66
CA ILE A 248 -32.52 -11.21 22.95
C ILE A 248 -32.62 -10.10 24.00
N SER A 249 -33.61 -10.23 24.90
CA SER A 249 -33.90 -9.24 25.96
C SER A 249 -33.52 -9.68 27.38
N SER A 250 -33.31 -10.98 27.59
CA SER A 250 -32.83 -11.60 28.83
C SER A 250 -31.91 -12.77 28.50
N VAL A 251 -31.05 -13.14 29.45
CA VAL A 251 -30.24 -14.37 29.42
C VAL A 251 -30.93 -15.43 30.30
N PRO A 252 -30.96 -16.73 29.92
CA PRO A 252 -31.62 -17.78 30.70
C PRO A 252 -31.06 -17.92 32.12
N ASP A 253 -31.91 -18.19 33.10
CA ASP A 253 -31.47 -18.48 34.48
C ASP A 253 -30.54 -19.70 34.56
N ASP A 254 -30.77 -20.72 33.75
CA ASP A 254 -29.96 -21.95 33.77
C ASP A 254 -28.63 -21.87 33.00
N ILE A 255 -28.26 -20.71 32.43
CA ILE A 255 -26.88 -20.44 31.99
C ILE A 255 -25.90 -20.64 33.15
N GLY A 256 -26.34 -20.33 34.38
CA GLY A 256 -25.56 -20.54 35.60
C GLY A 256 -25.20 -22.00 35.86
N CYS A 257 -25.90 -22.98 35.25
CA CYS A 257 -25.60 -24.41 35.41
C CYS A 257 -24.35 -24.86 34.63
N LEU A 258 -23.77 -24.04 33.76
CA LEU A 258 -22.73 -24.44 32.82
C LEU A 258 -21.31 -24.33 33.41
N LYS A 259 -20.96 -25.31 34.25
CA LYS A 259 -19.68 -25.37 35.00
C LYS A 259 -18.41 -25.42 34.14
N ASN A 260 -18.53 -25.76 32.86
CA ASN A 260 -17.41 -25.80 31.93
C ASN A 260 -17.26 -24.54 31.06
N LEU A 261 -18.20 -23.59 31.14
CA LEU A 261 -18.23 -22.42 30.27
C LEU A 261 -17.02 -21.51 30.53
N MET A 262 -16.25 -21.23 29.48
CA MET A 262 -15.05 -20.41 29.47
C MET A 262 -15.26 -19.10 28.70
N ILE A 263 -16.05 -19.12 27.62
CA ILE A 263 -16.30 -17.97 26.74
C ILE A 263 -17.80 -17.78 26.56
N LEU A 264 -18.29 -16.56 26.80
CA LEU A 264 -19.71 -16.20 26.62
C LEU A 264 -19.85 -14.87 25.85
N ASN A 265 -20.37 -14.94 24.62
CA ASN A 265 -20.60 -13.77 23.77
C ASN A 265 -22.09 -13.43 23.66
N LEU A 266 -22.44 -12.28 24.24
CA LEU A 266 -23.78 -11.72 24.40
C LEU A 266 -23.97 -10.42 23.59
N SER A 267 -23.04 -10.09 22.69
CA SER A 267 -22.95 -8.76 22.08
C SER A 267 -24.09 -8.43 21.10
N GLY A 268 -24.35 -7.16 20.81
CA GLY A 268 -25.34 -6.74 19.80
C GLY A 268 -26.80 -7.05 20.15
N ASN A 269 -27.11 -7.28 21.44
CA ASN A 269 -28.43 -7.68 21.90
C ASN A 269 -29.18 -6.53 22.61
N ARG A 270 -30.34 -6.83 23.19
CA ARG A 270 -31.25 -5.89 23.86
C ARG A 270 -31.36 -6.20 25.36
N ILE A 271 -30.32 -6.78 25.96
CA ILE A 271 -30.39 -7.42 27.27
C ILE A 271 -30.68 -6.38 28.36
N LYS A 272 -31.69 -6.68 29.18
CA LYS A 272 -32.09 -5.93 30.39
C LYS A 272 -32.07 -6.80 31.65
N GLY A 273 -32.52 -8.05 31.52
CA GLY A 273 -32.54 -9.03 32.59
C GLY A 273 -31.34 -9.99 32.52
N PHE A 274 -30.83 -10.38 33.70
CA PHE A 274 -29.72 -11.30 33.86
C PHE A 274 -30.05 -12.33 34.96
N PRO A 275 -29.46 -13.54 34.91
CA PRO A 275 -29.79 -14.65 35.79
C PRO A 275 -29.52 -14.33 37.26
N THR A 276 -30.47 -14.65 38.15
CA THR A 276 -30.26 -14.48 39.60
C THR A 276 -29.32 -15.53 40.17
N ASP A 277 -29.36 -16.76 39.66
CA ASP A 277 -28.47 -17.86 40.07
C ASP A 277 -27.33 -18.05 39.07
N ASN A 278 -26.14 -17.58 39.46
CA ASN A 278 -24.93 -17.51 38.61
C ASN A 278 -23.69 -18.15 39.28
N THR A 279 -23.86 -18.74 40.45
CA THR A 279 -22.82 -19.21 41.39
C THR A 279 -21.88 -20.31 40.89
N ASN A 280 -22.16 -20.91 39.73
CA ASN A 280 -21.43 -22.08 39.20
C ASN A 280 -20.62 -21.79 37.92
N LEU A 281 -20.58 -20.54 37.42
CA LEU A 281 -19.79 -20.12 36.24
C LEU A 281 -18.27 -19.99 36.55
N SER A 282 -17.70 -20.98 37.23
CA SER A 282 -16.36 -20.89 37.84
C SER A 282 -15.19 -20.92 36.86
N LYS A 283 -15.38 -21.35 35.61
CA LYS A 283 -14.36 -21.34 34.54
C LYS A 283 -14.43 -20.13 33.60
N LEU A 284 -15.44 -19.26 33.76
CA LEU A 284 -15.74 -18.21 32.79
C LEU A 284 -14.62 -17.15 32.77
N SER A 285 -13.89 -17.08 31.65
CA SER A 285 -12.67 -16.29 31.49
C SER A 285 -12.81 -15.14 30.49
N ALA A 286 -13.76 -15.22 29.54
CA ALA A 286 -14.09 -14.12 28.63
C ALA A 286 -15.61 -13.89 28.55
N VAL A 287 -16.03 -12.63 28.69
CA VAL A 287 -17.42 -12.18 28.50
C VAL A 287 -17.45 -10.98 27.57
N SER A 288 -18.22 -11.06 26.47
CA SER A 288 -18.50 -9.92 25.59
C SER A 288 -19.96 -9.50 25.69
N LEU A 289 -20.20 -8.29 26.18
CA LEU A 289 -21.50 -7.61 26.28
C LEU A 289 -21.55 -6.34 25.41
N SER A 290 -20.61 -6.23 24.47
CA SER A 290 -20.53 -5.18 23.45
C SER A 290 -21.89 -4.87 22.79
N LYS A 291 -22.17 -3.63 22.40
CA LYS A 291 -23.38 -3.24 21.62
C LYS A 291 -24.70 -3.66 22.26
N ASN A 292 -24.81 -3.59 23.60
CA ASN A 292 -26.07 -3.74 24.33
C ASN A 292 -26.58 -2.35 24.80
N ALA A 293 -27.71 -2.32 25.51
CA ALA A 293 -28.30 -1.07 26.03
C ALA A 293 -27.98 -0.80 27.53
N LEU A 294 -26.91 -1.40 28.07
CA LEU A 294 -26.64 -1.43 29.51
C LEU A 294 -26.31 -0.05 30.07
N SER A 295 -27.00 0.37 31.14
CA SER A 295 -26.70 1.59 31.91
C SER A 295 -25.85 1.31 33.17
N VAL A 296 -25.80 0.07 33.63
CA VAL A 296 -25.02 -0.43 34.79
C VAL A 296 -24.46 -1.80 34.42
N VAL A 297 -23.26 -2.13 34.90
CA VAL A 297 -22.68 -3.48 34.73
C VAL A 297 -23.41 -4.48 35.62
N PRO A 298 -23.89 -5.63 35.08
CA PRO A 298 -24.60 -6.63 35.87
C PRO A 298 -23.79 -7.21 37.03
N LYS A 299 -24.42 -7.34 38.21
CA LYS A 299 -23.76 -7.80 39.43
C LYS A 299 -23.06 -9.16 39.28
N TRP A 300 -23.65 -10.11 38.56
CA TRP A 300 -23.08 -11.45 38.38
C TRP A 300 -21.65 -11.44 37.78
N ILE A 301 -21.29 -10.40 37.02
CA ILE A 301 -19.95 -10.24 36.43
C ILE A 301 -18.92 -9.89 37.52
N CYS A 302 -19.34 -9.13 38.53
CA CYS A 302 -18.53 -8.76 39.69
C CYS A 302 -18.21 -9.96 40.59
N ASP A 303 -19.06 -10.99 40.58
CA ASP A 303 -18.91 -12.23 41.33
C ASP A 303 -18.00 -13.26 40.61
N LEU A 304 -17.66 -13.06 39.32
CA LEU A 304 -16.80 -13.96 38.54
C LEU A 304 -15.33 -13.91 39.00
N ARG A 305 -14.85 -15.01 39.59
CA ARG A 305 -13.49 -15.10 40.18
C ARG A 305 -12.39 -15.60 39.25
N ASN A 306 -12.67 -15.79 37.96
CA ASN A 306 -11.70 -16.22 36.94
C ASN A 306 -11.79 -15.41 35.62
N LEU A 307 -12.52 -14.29 35.60
CA LEU A 307 -12.67 -13.47 34.40
C LEU A 307 -11.34 -12.77 34.07
N VAL A 308 -10.89 -12.92 32.82
CA VAL A 308 -9.64 -12.37 32.27
C VAL A 308 -9.93 -11.26 31.27
N VAL A 309 -11.00 -11.39 30.48
CA VAL A 309 -11.42 -10.44 29.44
C VAL A 309 -12.87 -10.02 29.65
N LEU A 310 -13.12 -8.71 29.70
CA LEU A 310 -14.46 -8.14 29.70
C LEU A 310 -14.59 -7.05 28.64
N GLU A 311 -15.52 -7.25 27.70
CA GLU A 311 -15.85 -6.27 26.66
C GLU A 311 -17.25 -5.71 26.93
N LEU A 312 -17.33 -4.41 27.19
CA LEU A 312 -18.57 -3.64 27.33
C LEU A 312 -18.72 -2.47 26.31
N PRO A 313 -18.04 -2.44 25.14
CA PRO A 313 -18.09 -1.26 24.28
C PRO A 313 -19.47 -1.05 23.65
N TYR A 314 -19.78 0.17 23.21
CA TYR A 314 -21.10 0.55 22.65
C TYR A 314 -22.28 0.24 23.60
N ASN A 315 -22.17 0.65 24.87
CA ASN A 315 -23.24 0.57 25.86
C ASN A 315 -23.65 1.99 26.31
N ARG A 316 -24.32 2.11 27.46
CA ARG A 316 -24.77 3.39 28.06
C ARG A 316 -24.22 3.58 29.48
N LEU A 317 -23.11 2.92 29.81
CA LEU A 317 -22.48 2.95 31.13
C LEU A 317 -21.94 4.35 31.41
N ARG A 318 -22.12 4.82 32.66
CA ARG A 318 -21.58 6.11 33.15
C ARG A 318 -20.51 5.93 34.22
N ASP A 319 -20.61 4.85 34.98
CA ASP A 319 -19.68 4.42 36.01
C ASP A 319 -19.78 2.88 36.16
N LEU A 320 -18.91 2.29 36.98
CA LEU A 320 -18.92 0.87 37.33
C LEU A 320 -19.35 0.67 38.80
N PRO A 321 -20.11 -0.40 39.14
CA PRO A 321 -20.56 -0.63 40.51
C PRO A 321 -19.39 -0.91 41.45
N VAL A 322 -19.56 -0.64 42.75
CA VAL A 322 -18.52 -0.86 43.78
C VAL A 322 -18.14 -2.34 43.87
N GLU A 323 -19.11 -3.24 43.69
CA GLU A 323 -18.89 -4.69 43.64
C GLU A 323 -17.89 -5.12 42.55
N PHE A 324 -17.66 -4.31 41.51
CA PHE A 324 -16.71 -4.60 40.42
C PHE A 324 -15.26 -4.80 40.91
N GLU A 325 -14.94 -4.32 42.11
CA GLU A 325 -13.69 -4.63 42.82
C GLU A 325 -13.45 -6.15 42.99
N GLY A 326 -14.51 -6.97 42.98
CA GLY A 326 -14.45 -8.43 43.09
C GLY A 326 -13.77 -9.17 41.93
N VAL A 327 -13.68 -8.56 40.74
CA VAL A 327 -13.14 -9.18 39.51
C VAL A 327 -11.77 -8.61 39.09
N LEU A 328 -11.36 -7.44 39.61
CA LEU A 328 -10.07 -6.80 39.34
C LEU A 328 -8.81 -7.65 39.63
N PRO A 329 -8.80 -8.61 40.58
CA PRO A 329 -7.64 -9.47 40.81
C PRO A 329 -7.33 -10.45 39.67
N THR A 330 -8.31 -10.78 38.81
CA THR A 330 -8.09 -11.67 37.65
C THR A 330 -8.15 -10.93 36.31
N LEU A 331 -8.93 -9.86 36.22
CA LEU A 331 -9.19 -9.12 34.97
C LEU A 331 -7.89 -8.54 34.37
N ARG A 332 -7.64 -8.84 33.10
CA ARG A 332 -6.43 -8.42 32.34
C ARG A 332 -6.73 -7.48 31.19
N GLN A 333 -7.92 -7.59 30.60
CA GLN A 333 -8.39 -6.75 29.50
C GLN A 333 -9.81 -6.25 29.81
N LEU A 334 -9.99 -4.93 29.72
CA LEU A 334 -11.25 -4.25 29.92
C LEU A 334 -11.47 -3.23 28.79
N ASP A 335 -12.54 -3.41 28.02
CA ASP A 335 -12.98 -2.46 26.99
C ASP A 335 -14.30 -1.79 27.41
N LEU A 336 -14.25 -0.48 27.54
CA LEU A 336 -15.34 0.43 27.92
C LEU A 336 -15.61 1.48 26.83
N SER A 337 -15.09 1.31 25.61
CA SER A 337 -15.22 2.29 24.53
C SER A 337 -16.68 2.54 24.11
N PHE A 338 -16.98 3.69 23.50
CA PHE A 338 -18.33 4.09 23.08
C PHE A 338 -19.38 3.97 24.22
N ASN A 339 -19.08 4.55 25.38
CA ASN A 339 -19.98 4.65 26.54
C ASN A 339 -20.15 6.12 26.95
N LEU A 340 -20.57 6.39 28.19
CA LEU A 340 -20.87 7.72 28.74
C LEU A 340 -19.99 8.04 29.98
N PHE A 341 -18.76 7.52 30.05
CA PHE A 341 -17.83 7.80 31.15
C PHE A 341 -17.24 9.22 31.02
N TYR A 342 -17.41 10.04 32.07
CA TYR A 342 -16.87 11.41 32.14
C TYR A 342 -15.47 11.51 32.78
N THR A 343 -15.11 10.50 33.57
CA THR A 343 -13.78 10.29 34.16
C THR A 343 -13.57 8.78 34.31
N LEU A 344 -12.41 8.37 34.83
CA LEU A 344 -12.08 6.98 35.05
C LEU A 344 -12.80 6.42 36.31
N PRO A 345 -13.47 5.26 36.27
CA PRO A 345 -14.18 4.69 37.41
C PRO A 345 -13.30 4.49 38.65
N SER A 346 -13.75 4.98 39.81
CA SER A 346 -12.95 4.97 41.05
C SER A 346 -12.63 3.56 41.56
N CYS A 347 -13.52 2.59 41.33
CA CYS A 347 -13.31 1.19 41.72
C CYS A 347 -12.10 0.54 41.02
N ILE A 348 -11.82 0.87 39.74
CA ILE A 348 -10.67 0.28 39.04
C ILE A 348 -9.33 0.88 39.49
N LEU A 349 -9.35 1.98 40.23
CA LEU A 349 -8.17 2.70 40.72
C LEU A 349 -7.69 2.23 42.11
N ARG A 350 -8.28 1.14 42.61
CA ARG A 350 -7.86 0.53 43.87
C ARG A 350 -6.62 -0.35 43.72
N GLN A 351 -5.92 -0.49 44.84
CA GLN A 351 -4.87 -1.49 45.01
C GLN A 351 -5.42 -2.92 44.77
N ASN A 352 -4.56 -3.83 44.33
CA ASN A 352 -4.89 -5.19 43.84
C ASN A 352 -5.54 -5.30 42.46
N ASN A 353 -5.60 -4.23 41.67
CA ASN A 353 -5.93 -4.34 40.25
C ASN A 353 -4.80 -5.01 39.45
N ARG A 354 -5.12 -5.98 38.58
CA ARG A 354 -4.19 -6.75 37.74
C ARG A 354 -4.31 -6.46 36.23
N LEU A 355 -5.06 -5.41 35.88
CA LEU A 355 -5.38 -5.00 34.51
C LEU A 355 -4.14 -4.61 33.69
N SER A 356 -4.04 -5.16 32.47
CA SER A 356 -2.91 -4.97 31.56
C SER A 356 -3.27 -4.22 30.27
N TYR A 357 -4.55 -4.19 29.92
CA TYR A 357 -5.12 -3.47 28.78
C TYR A 357 -6.41 -2.76 29.21
N LEU A 358 -6.50 -1.47 28.88
CA LEU A 358 -7.67 -0.62 29.16
C LEU A 358 -8.02 0.18 27.91
N CYS A 359 -9.23 -0.02 27.38
CA CYS A 359 -9.78 0.78 26.28
C CYS A 359 -11.00 1.59 26.77
N LEU A 360 -11.01 2.87 26.43
CA LEU A 360 -12.01 3.87 26.79
C LEU A 360 -12.38 4.75 25.59
N ASP A 361 -11.97 4.37 24.37
CA ASP A 361 -12.12 5.17 23.16
C ASP A 361 -13.56 5.69 22.96
N SER A 362 -13.75 6.88 22.41
CA SER A 362 -15.07 7.49 22.14
C SER A 362 -15.98 7.63 23.37
N ASN A 363 -15.40 7.99 24.54
CA ASN A 363 -16.15 8.41 25.73
C ASN A 363 -16.10 9.94 25.93
N PRO A 364 -17.07 10.54 26.65
CA PRO A 364 -17.06 11.96 27.02
C PRO A 364 -16.08 12.26 28.17
N LEU A 365 -14.89 11.65 28.18
CA LEU A 365 -13.88 11.85 29.21
C LEU A 365 -13.39 13.30 29.24
N ILE A 366 -13.52 13.95 30.40
CA ILE A 366 -13.09 15.34 30.65
C ILE A 366 -11.64 15.36 31.19
N TYR A 367 -11.33 14.42 32.09
CA TYR A 367 -10.01 14.25 32.70
C TYR A 367 -9.77 12.77 33.03
N LEU A 368 -8.50 12.44 33.33
CA LEU A 368 -8.12 11.20 33.99
C LEU A 368 -7.50 11.55 35.35
N PRO A 369 -7.78 10.79 36.43
CA PRO A 369 -7.25 11.04 37.78
C PRO A 369 -5.80 10.56 37.95
N ASP A 370 -5.05 11.17 38.88
CA ASP A 370 -3.64 10.82 39.18
C ASP A 370 -3.49 9.42 39.83
N GLU A 371 -4.55 8.92 40.45
CA GLU A 371 -4.69 7.56 40.97
C GLU A 371 -4.54 6.49 39.86
N ILE A 372 -4.58 6.86 38.57
CA ILE A 372 -4.19 5.97 37.46
C ILE A 372 -2.79 5.37 37.65
N SER A 373 -1.93 6.04 38.42
CA SER A 373 -0.61 5.55 38.86
C SER A 373 -0.63 4.22 39.63
N THR A 374 -1.79 3.78 40.15
CA THR A 374 -1.98 2.47 40.80
C THR A 374 -1.99 1.29 39.81
N LEU A 375 -2.19 1.54 38.51
CA LEU A 375 -2.32 0.52 37.48
C LEU A 375 -0.94 0.00 37.02
N HIS A 376 -0.17 -0.58 37.95
CA HIS A 376 1.22 -0.95 37.75
C HIS A 376 1.44 -2.02 36.66
N ASP A 377 0.45 -2.88 36.39
CA ASP A 377 0.48 -3.88 35.31
C ASP A 377 0.10 -3.32 33.93
N LEU A 378 -0.36 -2.06 33.84
CA LEU A 378 -0.94 -1.53 32.61
C LEU A 378 0.11 -1.40 31.50
N THR A 379 -0.13 -2.11 30.39
CA THR A 379 0.75 -2.11 29.21
C THR A 379 0.14 -1.38 28.02
N HIS A 380 -1.19 -1.30 27.95
CA HIS A 380 -1.93 -0.66 26.86
C HIS A 380 -3.03 0.24 27.42
N LEU A 381 -3.02 1.52 27.04
CA LEU A 381 -4.08 2.48 27.30
C LEU A 381 -4.59 3.04 25.97
N SER A 382 -5.90 2.94 25.74
CA SER A 382 -6.60 3.54 24.59
C SER A 382 -7.68 4.47 25.11
N ILE A 383 -7.60 5.74 24.71
CA ILE A 383 -8.48 6.86 25.08
C ILE A 383 -8.76 7.75 23.85
N SER A 384 -8.67 7.20 22.63
CA SER A 384 -8.87 7.97 21.40
C SER A 384 -10.32 8.44 21.22
N ASN A 385 -10.56 9.49 20.44
CA ASN A 385 -11.88 10.13 20.24
C ASN A 385 -12.53 10.67 21.53
N CYS A 386 -11.74 10.91 22.59
CA CYS A 386 -12.20 11.52 23.84
C CYS A 386 -12.11 13.04 23.74
N ASN A 387 -12.99 13.62 22.92
CA ASN A 387 -12.94 15.03 22.47
C ASN A 387 -13.06 16.10 23.59
N GLN A 388 -13.31 15.73 24.85
CA GLN A 388 -13.33 16.65 26.00
C GLN A 388 -12.04 16.61 26.85
N LEU A 389 -11.16 15.63 26.62
CA LEU A 389 -9.93 15.41 27.39
C LEU A 389 -8.85 16.43 26.96
N ARG A 390 -8.50 17.35 27.86
CA ARG A 390 -7.54 18.45 27.57
C ARG A 390 -6.09 18.18 27.97
N ARG A 391 -5.85 17.36 28.99
CA ARG A 391 -4.51 17.09 29.55
C ARG A 391 -4.47 15.68 30.15
N PHE A 392 -3.26 15.12 30.26
CA PHE A 392 -3.03 13.90 31.04
C PHE A 392 -2.62 14.23 32.49
N PRO A 393 -2.97 13.38 33.47
CA PRO A 393 -2.50 13.48 34.85
C PRO A 393 -1.00 13.21 34.96
N GLU A 394 -0.37 13.77 35.99
CA GLU A 394 1.05 13.54 36.27
C GLU A 394 1.33 12.09 36.71
N GLY A 395 0.37 11.48 37.41
CA GLY A 395 0.42 10.09 37.86
C GLY A 395 0.59 9.08 36.72
N LEU A 396 0.16 9.42 35.49
CA LEU A 396 0.36 8.56 34.32
C LEU A 396 1.84 8.22 34.07
N GLY A 397 2.76 9.12 34.42
CA GLY A 397 4.21 8.88 34.33
C GLY A 397 4.73 7.75 35.23
N ARG A 398 3.98 7.35 36.27
CA ARG A 398 4.34 6.25 37.17
C ARG A 398 3.99 4.87 36.62
N CYS A 399 3.19 4.78 35.55
CA CYS A 399 2.76 3.52 34.94
C CYS A 399 3.87 2.93 34.03
N THR A 400 5.04 2.66 34.60
CA THR A 400 6.28 2.30 33.89
C THR A 400 6.20 1.03 33.02
N SER A 401 5.16 0.21 33.19
CA SER A 401 4.81 -0.95 32.35
C SER A 401 4.22 -0.56 30.98
N LEU A 402 3.75 0.68 30.79
CA LEU A 402 3.07 1.11 29.57
C LEU A 402 3.95 0.97 28.33
N ARG A 403 3.42 0.30 27.30
CA ARG A 403 4.05 0.04 26.01
C ARG A 403 3.35 0.79 24.88
N THR A 404 2.05 1.02 25.04
CA THR A 404 1.17 1.61 24.04
C THR A 404 0.24 2.62 24.70
N ILE A 405 0.26 3.86 24.20
CA ILE A 405 -0.76 4.88 24.47
C ILE A 405 -1.39 5.30 23.13
N ARG A 406 -2.73 5.28 23.06
CA ARG A 406 -3.51 5.88 21.98
C ARG A 406 -4.40 6.97 22.54
N ALA A 407 -4.21 8.19 22.04
CA ALA A 407 -4.99 9.37 22.41
C ALA A 407 -5.19 10.29 21.20
N SER A 408 -5.41 9.69 20.03
CA SER A 408 -5.79 10.43 18.82
C SER A 408 -7.22 10.95 18.90
N HIS A 409 -7.54 12.08 18.26
CA HIS A 409 -8.85 12.74 18.40
C HIS A 409 -9.20 13.03 19.86
N CYS A 410 -8.26 13.62 20.60
CA CYS A 410 -8.52 14.21 21.91
C CYS A 410 -8.39 15.73 21.80
N SER A 411 -8.76 16.46 22.85
CA SER A 411 -8.57 17.93 22.88
C SER A 411 -7.28 18.30 23.61
N LEU A 412 -6.22 17.48 23.51
CA LEU A 412 -5.00 17.66 24.32
C LEU A 412 -4.28 18.95 23.94
N GLU A 413 -4.05 19.80 24.94
CA GLU A 413 -3.34 21.08 24.83
C GLU A 413 -1.83 20.92 25.07
N GLY A 414 -1.44 19.92 25.88
CA GLY A 414 -0.06 19.71 26.33
C GLY A 414 0.12 18.38 27.08
N LEU A 415 1.38 18.00 27.31
CA LEU A 415 1.77 16.73 27.97
C LEU A 415 2.57 17.02 29.26
N PRO A 416 2.30 16.34 30.39
CA PRO A 416 3.11 16.46 31.60
C PRO A 416 4.52 15.86 31.41
N THR A 417 5.53 16.53 31.96
CA THR A 417 6.96 16.15 31.91
C THR A 417 7.22 14.73 32.43
N ASN A 418 6.47 14.31 33.45
CA ASN A 418 6.57 12.99 34.09
C ASN A 418 6.36 11.80 33.13
N LEU A 419 5.78 12.01 31.94
CA LEU A 419 5.66 10.97 30.90
C LEU A 419 7.01 10.45 30.39
N THR A 420 8.09 11.22 30.53
CA THR A 420 9.46 10.78 30.22
C THR A 420 9.89 9.57 31.07
N HIS A 421 9.28 9.35 32.23
CA HIS A 421 9.51 8.16 33.08
C HIS A 421 8.92 6.87 32.51
N LEU A 422 8.14 6.91 31.42
CA LEU A 422 7.55 5.72 30.77
C LEU A 422 8.59 4.92 29.96
N THR A 423 9.57 4.34 30.65
CA THR A 423 10.69 3.61 30.06
C THR A 423 10.32 2.33 29.30
N SER A 424 9.06 1.89 29.31
CA SER A 424 8.56 0.77 28.48
C SER A 424 7.87 1.22 27.18
N LEU A 425 7.61 2.52 26.99
CA LEU A 425 6.74 3.03 25.92
C LEU A 425 7.39 2.84 24.53
N LYS A 426 6.63 2.23 23.61
CA LYS A 426 7.06 1.86 22.26
C LYS A 426 6.13 2.41 21.19
N TYR A 427 4.86 2.63 21.50
CA TYR A 427 3.86 3.19 20.61
C TYR A 427 3.15 4.36 21.30
N LEU A 428 3.14 5.51 20.65
CA LEU A 428 2.45 6.72 21.10
C LEU A 428 1.71 7.31 19.91
N ASP A 429 0.39 7.42 20.03
CA ASP A 429 -0.48 8.08 19.06
C ASP A 429 -1.15 9.30 19.71
N LEU A 430 -0.87 10.45 19.11
CA LEU A 430 -1.32 11.79 19.50
C LEU A 430 -1.94 12.54 18.31
N SER A 431 -2.30 11.86 17.22
CA SER A 431 -2.84 12.49 16.01
C SER A 431 -4.18 13.20 16.28
N HIS A 432 -4.42 14.34 15.62
CA HIS A 432 -5.65 15.13 15.72
C HIS A 432 -5.92 15.62 17.16
N ASN A 433 -5.08 16.53 17.63
CA ASN A 433 -5.13 17.11 18.98
C ASN A 433 -4.99 18.64 18.93
N GLN A 434 -5.10 19.32 20.08
CA GLN A 434 -5.12 20.79 20.17
C GLN A 434 -3.81 21.41 20.69
N PHE A 435 -2.69 20.69 20.54
CA PHE A 435 -1.37 21.20 20.88
C PHE A 435 -1.03 22.47 20.07
N GLU A 436 -0.66 23.55 20.75
CA GLU A 436 -0.22 24.81 20.13
C GLU A 436 1.14 24.65 19.41
N HIS A 437 1.99 23.78 19.96
CA HIS A 437 3.34 23.50 19.52
C HIS A 437 3.62 21.99 19.61
N PHE A 438 4.54 21.45 18.80
CA PHE A 438 4.92 20.05 18.88
C PHE A 438 5.40 19.70 20.32
N PRO A 439 4.87 18.64 20.97
CA PRO A 439 5.11 18.38 22.39
C PRO A 439 6.52 17.83 22.62
N ILE A 440 7.47 18.71 22.97
CA ILE A 440 8.91 18.37 23.07
C ILE A 440 9.23 17.28 24.11
N VAL A 441 8.35 17.08 25.09
CA VAL A 441 8.38 15.97 26.06
C VAL A 441 8.51 14.60 25.36
N VAL A 442 7.90 14.43 24.18
CA VAL A 442 7.98 13.19 23.38
C VAL A 442 9.42 12.90 22.94
N CYS A 443 10.22 13.92 22.62
CA CYS A 443 11.62 13.77 22.20
C CYS A 443 12.52 13.13 23.27
N PHE A 444 12.08 13.15 24.53
CA PHE A 444 12.79 12.59 25.68
C PHE A 444 12.28 11.18 26.07
N MET A 445 11.63 10.48 25.14
CA MET A 445 11.19 9.08 25.30
C MET A 445 12.06 8.12 24.44
N PRO A 446 13.32 7.85 24.81
CA PRO A 446 14.34 7.26 23.91
C PRO A 446 14.10 5.82 23.47
N ARG A 447 13.07 5.14 23.99
CA ARG A 447 12.67 3.76 23.62
C ARG A 447 11.44 3.71 22.70
N LEU A 448 10.86 4.86 22.37
CA LEU A 448 9.72 4.97 21.47
C LEU A 448 10.07 4.46 20.07
N ARG A 449 9.20 3.62 19.49
CA ARG A 449 9.41 2.97 18.19
C ARG A 449 8.39 3.40 17.13
N VAL A 450 7.21 3.83 17.54
CA VAL A 450 6.15 4.39 16.70
C VAL A 450 5.64 5.67 17.35
N LEU A 451 5.66 6.76 16.58
CA LEU A 451 5.04 8.04 16.92
C LEU A 451 4.08 8.44 15.81
N LEU A 452 2.79 8.59 16.14
CA LEU A 452 1.80 9.20 15.27
C LEU A 452 1.44 10.59 15.82
N TYR A 453 1.58 11.61 14.98
CA TYR A 453 1.26 13.01 15.28
C TYR A 453 0.76 13.66 13.98
N ASP A 454 -0.32 13.11 13.43
CA ASP A 454 -0.98 13.61 12.22
C ASP A 454 -2.02 14.68 12.60
N GLN A 455 -2.39 15.59 11.69
CA GLN A 455 -3.40 16.62 11.94
C GLN A 455 -4.41 16.69 10.79
N GLN A 456 -5.55 17.35 11.01
CA GLN A 456 -6.52 17.64 9.93
C GLN A 456 -6.25 19.02 9.32
N GLU A 457 -6.65 19.22 8.07
CA GLU A 457 -6.45 20.48 7.35
C GLU A 457 -7.12 21.65 8.09
N GLY A 458 -6.36 22.71 8.35
CA GLY A 458 -6.83 23.94 9.01
C GLY A 458 -6.05 24.36 10.27
N ARG A 459 -5.36 23.43 10.95
CA ARG A 459 -4.40 23.74 12.03
C ARG A 459 -3.03 23.10 11.75
N PRO A 460 -2.21 23.72 10.88
CA PRO A 460 -0.83 23.29 10.69
C PRO A 460 0.06 23.58 11.92
N LEU A 461 1.15 22.84 12.07
CA LEU A 461 2.26 23.17 13.00
C LEU A 461 2.95 24.49 12.65
N ASP A 462 2.76 25.00 11.43
CA ASP A 462 3.15 26.35 11.00
C ASP A 462 1.98 27.07 10.29
N SER A 463 1.41 28.07 10.98
CA SER A 463 0.31 28.88 10.46
C SER A 463 0.75 30.07 9.60
N SER A 464 2.05 30.23 9.31
CA SER A 464 2.54 31.34 8.48
C SER A 464 2.16 31.19 6.99
N GLU A 465 2.03 32.32 6.30
CA GLU A 465 2.14 32.33 4.84
C GLU A 465 3.57 31.94 4.45
N SER A 466 3.74 31.21 3.33
CA SER A 466 5.07 30.89 2.81
C SER A 466 5.89 32.18 2.65
N PRO A 467 7.06 32.35 3.29
CA PRO A 467 7.71 33.65 3.40
C PRO A 467 7.99 34.28 2.04
N ARG A 468 7.32 35.40 1.75
CA ARG A 468 7.41 36.10 0.45
C ARG A 468 8.87 36.54 0.25
N GLY A 469 9.51 36.01 -0.81
CA GLY A 469 10.93 36.23 -1.09
C GLY A 469 11.91 35.17 -0.56
N TRP A 470 11.45 34.06 0.04
CA TRP A 470 12.37 32.99 0.50
C TRP A 470 13.24 32.39 -0.63
N PHE A 471 12.74 32.38 -1.87
CA PHE A 471 13.50 31.98 -3.07
C PHE A 471 14.80 32.80 -3.27
N SER A 472 14.88 34.03 -2.74
CA SER A 472 16.10 34.85 -2.77
C SER A 472 17.12 34.47 -1.67
N ARG A 473 16.80 33.50 -0.81
CA ARG A 473 17.65 33.01 0.30
C ARG A 473 17.89 31.50 0.29
N SER A 474 17.15 30.71 -0.48
CA SER A 474 17.37 29.25 -0.59
C SER A 474 18.80 28.91 -1.02
N ASN A 475 19.33 29.63 -2.02
CA ASN A 475 20.69 29.44 -2.55
C ASN A 475 21.82 29.77 -1.55
N LEU A 476 21.49 30.41 -0.41
CA LEU A 476 22.46 30.74 0.65
C LEU A 476 22.50 29.71 1.79
N LEU A 477 21.48 28.84 1.91
CA LEU A 477 21.44 27.81 2.95
C LEU A 477 22.10 26.50 2.48
N TYR A 478 21.84 26.09 1.25
CA TYR A 478 22.47 24.91 0.62
C TYR A 478 22.83 25.24 -0.83
N PRO A 479 24.10 25.61 -1.13
CA PRO A 479 24.54 25.76 -2.51
C PRO A 479 24.68 24.39 -3.19
N GLU A 480 24.21 24.29 -4.42
CA GLU A 480 24.47 23.13 -5.28
C GLU A 480 25.98 23.03 -5.59
N GLY A 481 26.46 21.81 -5.85
CA GLY A 481 27.85 21.45 -5.61
C GLY A 481 28.90 22.12 -6.50
N THR A 482 29.75 22.95 -5.90
CA THR A 482 31.12 23.15 -6.39
C THR A 482 31.99 21.98 -5.93
N LEU A 483 32.29 21.05 -6.85
CA LEU A 483 33.50 20.25 -6.73
C LEU A 483 34.69 21.19 -6.98
N ASP A 484 35.52 21.38 -5.96
CA ASP A 484 36.82 22.03 -6.09
C ASP A 484 37.84 21.31 -5.21
N ASP A 485 39.06 21.19 -5.69
CA ASP A 485 40.06 20.26 -5.14
C ASP A 485 41.10 21.01 -4.29
N GLY A 486 41.12 20.72 -2.99
CA GLY A 486 42.24 21.06 -2.10
C GLY A 486 42.06 22.21 -1.10
N SER A 487 42.82 22.10 -0.01
CA SER A 487 42.85 22.97 1.18
C SER A 487 41.60 22.93 2.08
N GLY A 488 41.80 23.09 3.39
CA GLY A 488 40.81 22.70 4.41
C GLY A 488 39.99 23.85 4.98
N GLY A 489 38.68 23.62 5.16
CA GLY A 489 37.77 24.53 5.86
C GLY A 489 36.66 23.77 6.60
N THR A 490 36.80 23.59 7.91
CA THR A 490 35.82 22.87 8.73
C THR A 490 34.58 23.70 9.05
N LYS A 491 33.43 23.35 8.45
CA LYS A 491 32.13 23.56 9.10
C LYS A 491 31.89 22.41 10.10
N SER A 492 31.44 22.75 11.30
CA SER A 492 31.70 21.95 12.50
C SER A 492 30.63 20.89 12.82
N PRO A 493 31.01 19.73 13.39
CA PRO A 493 30.05 18.75 13.95
C PRO A 493 29.28 19.24 15.19
N GLY A 494 29.71 20.35 15.80
CA GLY A 494 29.37 20.73 17.18
C GLY A 494 28.03 21.45 17.41
N GLU A 495 27.11 21.47 16.44
CA GLU A 495 25.73 21.96 16.65
C GLU A 495 24.76 20.81 16.92
N ASP A 496 24.81 19.74 16.11
CA ASP A 496 24.01 18.52 16.34
C ASP A 496 24.33 17.92 17.72
N GLU A 497 25.61 17.84 18.11
CA GLU A 497 26.01 17.32 19.44
C GLU A 497 25.42 18.14 20.59
N LYS A 498 25.35 19.48 20.47
CA LYS A 498 24.73 20.34 21.49
C LYS A 498 23.22 20.11 21.59
N ILE A 499 22.53 20.02 20.45
CA ILE A 499 21.08 19.75 20.39
C ILE A 499 20.76 18.37 20.99
N MET A 500 21.64 17.39 20.76
CA MET A 500 21.53 16.05 21.34
C MET A 500 21.90 16.02 22.84
N ALA A 501 22.69 16.97 23.34
CA ALA A 501 23.04 17.09 24.76
C ALA A 501 21.94 17.73 25.64
N LEU A 502 21.14 18.68 25.09
CA LEU A 502 20.12 19.45 25.83
C LEU A 502 19.26 18.59 26.78
N THR A 503 19.08 19.05 28.01
CA THR A 503 18.12 18.51 28.99
C THR A 503 16.68 18.86 28.60
N LEU A 504 15.69 18.24 29.26
CA LEU A 504 14.27 18.55 29.05
C LEU A 504 13.93 20.00 29.45
N GLU A 505 14.52 20.49 30.53
CA GLU A 505 14.28 21.84 31.06
C GLU A 505 14.85 22.93 30.14
N GLU A 506 16.07 22.74 29.62
CA GLU A 506 16.65 23.61 28.59
C GLU A 506 15.83 23.58 27.30
N ALA A 507 15.41 22.39 26.85
CA ALA A 507 14.60 22.25 25.64
C ALA A 507 13.22 22.93 25.76
N LEU A 508 12.58 22.83 26.94
CA LEU A 508 11.32 23.52 27.24
C LEU A 508 11.49 25.04 27.30
N SER A 509 12.58 25.55 27.91
CA SER A 509 12.82 27.00 27.96
C SER A 509 13.07 27.59 26.56
N HIS A 510 13.78 26.86 25.69
CA HIS A 510 13.95 27.23 24.29
C HIS A 510 12.65 27.16 23.46
N GLN A 511 11.68 26.30 23.82
CA GLN A 511 10.42 26.18 23.08
C GLN A 511 9.64 27.50 23.04
N TYR A 512 9.65 28.28 24.12
CA TYR A 512 9.03 29.61 24.19
C TYR A 512 9.69 30.67 23.27
N THR A 513 10.86 30.36 22.69
CA THR A 513 11.60 31.24 21.76
C THR A 513 11.57 30.76 20.31
N SER A 514 11.08 29.54 20.06
CA SER A 514 11.12 28.86 18.76
C SER A 514 9.71 28.60 18.24
N GLY A 515 9.12 29.60 17.59
CA GLY A 515 7.75 29.50 17.09
C GLY A 515 7.54 28.37 16.08
N MET A 516 6.41 27.66 16.22
CA MET A 516 5.71 26.91 15.16
C MET A 516 6.58 26.13 14.15
N LYS A 517 7.46 25.25 14.66
CA LYS A 517 8.31 24.34 13.86
C LYS A 517 8.48 22.99 14.54
N LEU A 518 8.84 21.97 13.76
CA LEU A 518 9.30 20.68 14.29
C LEU A 518 10.69 20.85 14.94
N PRO A 519 10.86 20.61 16.25
CA PRO A 519 12.11 20.91 16.95
C PRO A 519 13.22 19.91 16.59
N ALA A 520 14.43 20.39 16.35
CA ALA A 520 15.60 19.55 16.03
C ALA A 520 15.92 18.50 17.12
N VAL A 521 15.51 18.75 18.36
CA VAL A 521 15.60 17.82 19.51
C VAL A 521 14.89 16.48 19.24
N ILE A 522 13.96 16.41 18.27
CA ILE A 522 13.34 15.14 17.83
C ILE A 522 14.37 14.09 17.39
N GLY A 523 15.56 14.52 16.93
CA GLY A 523 16.68 13.65 16.58
C GLY A 523 17.15 12.71 17.71
N LYS A 524 16.86 13.02 18.99
CA LYS A 524 17.12 12.14 20.14
C LYS A 524 16.39 10.79 20.06
N LEU A 525 15.32 10.69 19.26
CA LEU A 525 14.51 9.47 19.09
C LEU A 525 15.20 8.42 18.19
N SER A 526 16.42 8.04 18.54
CA SER A 526 17.24 7.08 17.78
C SER A 526 16.57 5.72 17.57
N GLN A 527 15.73 5.25 18.49
CA GLN A 527 15.01 3.96 18.40
C GLN A 527 13.71 4.03 17.58
N LEU A 528 13.34 5.19 17.06
CA LEU A 528 12.11 5.38 16.30
C LEU A 528 12.19 4.66 14.95
N VAL A 529 11.24 3.77 14.71
CA VAL A 529 11.13 2.92 13.51
C VAL A 529 10.05 3.47 12.56
N HIS A 530 9.00 4.08 13.10
CA HIS A 530 7.96 4.73 12.33
C HIS A 530 7.62 6.10 12.94
N ILE A 531 7.58 7.12 12.08
CA ILE A 531 7.01 8.43 12.39
C ILE A 531 5.91 8.76 11.38
N SER A 532 4.83 9.40 11.86
CA SER A 532 3.78 9.99 11.04
C SER A 532 3.54 11.44 11.47
N LEU A 533 3.65 12.36 10.51
CA LEU A 533 3.47 13.81 10.66
C LEU A 533 2.55 14.33 9.53
N GLN A 534 1.55 13.56 9.12
CA GLN A 534 0.66 13.92 8.02
C GLN A 534 -0.22 15.14 8.38
N GLY A 535 -0.58 15.98 7.40
CA GLY A 535 -1.52 17.08 7.64
C GLY A 535 -0.99 18.26 8.47
N ASN A 536 0.29 18.24 8.87
CA ASN A 536 0.86 19.23 9.77
C ASN A 536 1.25 20.55 9.07
N GLY A 537 1.08 20.68 7.76
CA GLY A 537 1.44 21.88 6.99
C GLY A 537 2.93 22.30 7.04
N LEU A 538 3.82 21.38 7.41
CA LEU A 538 5.27 21.62 7.55
C LEU A 538 5.88 22.12 6.23
N PHE A 539 6.65 23.21 6.29
CA PHE A 539 7.32 23.80 5.13
C PHE A 539 8.79 23.35 4.98
N VAL A 540 9.47 23.11 6.12
CA VAL A 540 10.87 22.64 6.23
C VAL A 540 10.98 21.65 7.39
N LEU A 541 11.82 20.64 7.22
CA LEU A 541 12.19 19.68 8.25
C LEU A 541 13.59 20.00 8.82
N PRO A 542 13.84 19.80 10.13
CA PRO A 542 15.19 19.86 10.69
C PRO A 542 16.07 18.72 10.14
N ASP A 543 17.34 19.00 9.86
CA ASP A 543 18.28 18.04 9.23
C ASP A 543 18.84 17.00 10.22
N VAL A 544 17.98 16.40 11.04
CA VAL A 544 18.34 15.49 12.14
C VAL A 544 17.88 14.05 11.94
N PHE A 545 16.99 13.78 10.97
CA PHE A 545 16.38 12.47 10.72
C PHE A 545 17.40 11.34 10.49
N HIS A 546 18.59 11.68 9.98
CA HIS A 546 19.69 10.73 9.75
C HIS A 546 20.31 10.14 11.04
N HIS A 547 19.98 10.68 12.22
CA HIS A 547 20.31 10.09 13.52
C HIS A 547 19.31 8.99 13.98
N MET A 548 18.19 8.81 13.27
CA MET A 548 17.11 7.89 13.64
C MET A 548 17.18 6.56 12.88
N ASN A 549 16.76 5.46 13.51
CA ASN A 549 16.63 4.15 12.86
C ASN A 549 15.29 3.96 12.10
N LEU A 550 14.80 5.02 11.46
CA LEU A 550 13.50 5.04 10.79
C LEU A 550 13.44 4.05 9.62
N LYS A 551 12.36 3.26 9.60
CA LYS A 551 11.94 2.43 8.45
C LYS A 551 10.76 3.04 7.69
N ARG A 552 9.87 3.78 8.37
CA ARG A 552 8.70 4.40 7.74
C ARG A 552 8.50 5.84 8.19
N ALA A 553 8.51 6.78 7.24
CA ALA A 553 8.17 8.18 7.49
C ALA A 553 6.95 8.57 6.64
N ASN A 554 5.86 8.98 7.30
CA ASN A 554 4.72 9.60 6.64
C ASN A 554 4.78 11.12 6.86
N LEU A 555 4.90 11.86 5.76
CA LEU A 555 5.08 13.31 5.69
C LEU A 555 4.06 13.93 4.71
N SER A 556 2.98 13.20 4.40
CA SER A 556 1.96 13.58 3.42
C SER A 556 1.09 14.77 3.86
N ASN A 557 0.39 15.42 2.93
CA ASN A 557 -0.53 16.54 3.21
C ASN A 557 0.17 17.68 4.00
N ASN A 558 1.37 18.06 3.57
CA ASN A 558 2.22 19.10 4.18
C ASN A 558 2.54 20.19 3.13
N ARG A 559 3.45 21.12 3.44
CA ARG A 559 3.87 22.21 2.55
C ARG A 559 5.36 22.10 2.16
N LEU A 560 5.92 20.89 2.25
CA LEU A 560 7.36 20.66 2.05
C LEU A 560 7.75 20.94 0.60
N ARG A 561 8.82 21.72 0.40
CA ARG A 561 9.40 21.99 -0.93
C ARG A 561 10.65 21.17 -1.23
N PHE A 562 11.35 20.75 -0.18
CA PHE A 562 12.59 19.97 -0.25
C PHE A 562 12.73 19.09 0.99
N LEU A 563 13.52 18.03 0.89
CA LEU A 563 13.97 17.23 2.03
C LEU A 563 15.29 17.77 2.58
N PRO A 564 15.64 17.50 3.86
CA PRO A 564 16.92 17.92 4.42
C PRO A 564 18.13 17.29 3.68
N PRO A 565 19.28 17.98 3.55
CA PRO A 565 20.39 17.50 2.73
C PRO A 565 20.98 16.16 3.19
N ARG A 566 20.96 15.84 4.50
CA ARG A 566 21.44 14.55 5.01
C ARG A 566 20.35 13.47 5.03
N PHE A 567 19.14 13.73 4.52
CA PHE A 567 18.03 12.77 4.56
C PHE A 567 18.33 11.47 3.79
N HIS A 568 19.15 11.51 2.73
CA HIS A 568 19.63 10.31 2.02
C HIS A 568 20.44 9.36 2.92
N LYS A 569 20.97 9.83 4.06
CA LYS A 569 21.74 9.03 5.04
C LYS A 569 20.87 8.19 5.97
N CYS A 570 19.54 8.25 5.86
CA CYS A 570 18.59 7.43 6.64
C CYS A 570 18.63 5.95 6.22
N LYS A 571 19.69 5.23 6.59
CA LYS A 571 20.06 3.89 6.08
C LYS A 571 18.95 2.83 6.05
N TYR A 572 17.96 2.93 6.93
CA TYR A 572 16.94 1.89 7.12
C TYR A 572 15.57 2.22 6.51
N ILE A 573 15.39 3.38 5.88
CA ILE A 573 14.07 3.81 5.41
C ILE A 573 13.59 2.97 4.22
N THR A 574 12.45 2.31 4.39
CA THR A 574 11.83 1.46 3.36
C THR A 574 10.53 2.05 2.81
N HIS A 575 9.81 2.88 3.58
CA HIS A 575 8.60 3.56 3.11
C HIS A 575 8.68 5.06 3.42
N LEU A 576 8.49 5.90 2.40
CA LEU A 576 8.45 7.36 2.51
C LEU A 576 7.21 7.89 1.78
N TYR A 577 6.29 8.50 2.54
CA TYR A 577 5.06 9.06 1.98
C TYR A 577 5.17 10.59 1.96
N LEU A 578 5.18 11.18 0.77
CA LEU A 578 5.36 12.61 0.50
C LEU A 578 4.27 13.17 -0.43
N GLN A 579 3.19 12.43 -0.64
CA GLN A 579 2.03 12.92 -1.40
C GLN A 579 1.46 14.22 -0.80
N ASP A 580 0.80 15.01 -1.64
CA ASP A 580 0.14 16.28 -1.28
C ASP A 580 1.09 17.23 -0.54
N ASN A 581 2.17 17.60 -1.23
CA ASN A 581 3.21 18.52 -0.77
C ASN A 581 3.55 19.52 -1.90
N GLN A 582 4.63 20.29 -1.76
CA GLN A 582 5.04 21.35 -2.69
C GLN A 582 6.43 21.09 -3.29
N ILE A 583 6.80 19.82 -3.46
CA ILE A 583 8.11 19.41 -3.97
C ILE A 583 8.17 19.60 -5.48
N GLU A 584 9.04 20.50 -5.95
CA GLU A 584 9.23 20.82 -7.37
C GLU A 584 10.25 19.88 -8.05
N LYS A 585 11.24 19.37 -7.29
CA LYS A 585 12.32 18.49 -7.73
C LYS A 585 12.75 17.55 -6.59
N LEU A 586 13.36 16.41 -6.93
CA LEU A 586 14.10 15.58 -5.99
C LEU A 586 15.60 15.67 -6.26
N ASP A 587 16.38 15.65 -5.17
CA ASP A 587 17.85 15.72 -5.15
C ASP A 587 18.47 14.41 -5.71
N GLU A 588 19.57 14.50 -6.46
CA GLU A 588 20.24 13.31 -7.03
C GLU A 588 20.77 12.33 -5.96
N THR A 589 21.11 12.83 -4.76
CA THR A 589 21.52 12.00 -3.62
C THR A 589 20.43 11.05 -3.15
N PHE A 590 19.17 11.27 -3.53
CA PHE A 590 18.06 10.36 -3.25
C PHE A 590 18.29 8.96 -3.86
N GLN A 591 19.07 8.84 -4.94
CA GLN A 591 19.50 7.55 -5.51
C GLN A 591 20.31 6.67 -4.53
N GLN A 592 20.89 7.27 -3.48
CA GLN A 592 21.68 6.54 -2.47
C GLN A 592 20.80 5.75 -1.48
N MET A 593 19.48 5.98 -1.47
CA MET A 593 18.51 5.39 -0.53
C MET A 593 18.11 3.95 -0.92
N LYS A 594 19.11 3.07 -1.09
CA LYS A 594 19.00 1.69 -1.63
C LYS A 594 18.06 0.74 -0.87
N THR A 595 17.58 1.14 0.31
CA THR A 595 16.63 0.40 1.14
C THR A 595 15.17 0.81 0.91
N LEU A 596 14.91 1.88 0.15
CA LEU A 596 13.57 2.38 -0.13
C LEU A 596 12.80 1.41 -1.04
N GLN A 597 11.56 1.09 -0.64
CA GLN A 597 10.66 0.15 -1.32
C GLN A 597 9.35 0.83 -1.76
N VAL A 598 8.90 1.84 -1.00
CA VAL A 598 7.67 2.60 -1.26
C VAL A 598 7.98 4.09 -1.17
N LEU A 599 7.63 4.82 -2.23
CA LEU A 599 7.74 6.27 -2.32
C LEU A 599 6.43 6.82 -2.91
N THR A 600 5.69 7.66 -2.18
CA THR A 600 4.51 8.35 -2.74
C THR A 600 4.78 9.83 -2.91
N LEU A 601 4.48 10.35 -4.11
CA LEU A 601 4.76 11.74 -4.53
C LEU A 601 3.57 12.41 -5.25
N ALA A 602 2.41 11.75 -5.28
CA ALA A 602 1.19 12.30 -5.90
C ALA A 602 0.85 13.69 -5.33
N GLY A 603 0.20 14.56 -6.11
CA GLY A 603 -0.18 15.90 -5.64
C GLY A 603 0.98 16.91 -5.46
N ASN A 604 2.21 16.58 -5.86
CA ASN A 604 3.34 17.52 -5.86
C ASN A 604 3.53 18.21 -7.23
N PRO A 605 3.96 19.49 -7.27
CA PRO A 605 4.20 20.27 -8.50
C PRO A 605 5.55 19.91 -9.16
N LEU A 606 5.79 18.61 -9.41
CA LEU A 606 7.06 18.11 -9.93
C LEU A 606 7.32 18.60 -11.38
N ILE A 607 8.37 19.41 -11.55
CA ILE A 607 8.74 20.06 -12.82
C ILE A 607 9.45 19.06 -13.76
N SER A 608 10.11 18.07 -13.19
CA SER A 608 10.59 16.86 -13.87
C SER A 608 9.81 15.65 -13.35
N PRO A 609 9.44 14.66 -14.17
CA PRO A 609 8.83 13.44 -13.65
C PRO A 609 9.76 12.79 -12.59
N PRO A 610 9.20 12.18 -11.54
CA PRO A 610 10.01 11.53 -10.53
C PRO A 610 10.80 10.38 -11.18
N ILE A 611 12.10 10.32 -10.89
CA ILE A 611 13.03 9.36 -11.50
C ILE A 611 12.48 7.93 -11.37
N ASP A 612 12.49 7.15 -12.47
CA ASP A 612 12.02 5.75 -12.56
C ASP A 612 12.88 4.77 -11.73
N ALA A 613 12.96 4.99 -10.42
CA ALA A 613 13.98 4.47 -9.51
C ALA A 613 13.49 3.30 -8.63
N CYS A 614 12.62 2.43 -9.14
CA CYS A 614 12.29 1.13 -8.51
C CYS A 614 11.85 0.06 -9.54
N SER A 615 12.69 -0.23 -10.54
CA SER A 615 12.50 -1.35 -11.48
C SER A 615 13.61 -2.39 -11.39
N GLY A 616 13.24 -3.62 -11.02
CA GLY A 616 14.11 -4.78 -11.12
C GLY A 616 14.21 -5.29 -12.56
N LYS A 617 15.28 -4.90 -13.27
CA LYS A 617 15.75 -5.52 -14.53
C LYS A 617 14.91 -5.32 -15.81
N ARG A 618 14.24 -4.17 -16.00
CA ARG A 618 13.91 -3.64 -17.34
C ARG A 618 13.72 -2.11 -17.33
N VAL A 619 14.29 -1.45 -18.33
CA VAL A 619 13.98 -0.06 -18.68
C VAL A 619 12.78 -0.08 -19.65
N PHE A 620 11.89 0.91 -19.54
CA PHE A 620 10.69 1.06 -20.37
C PHE A 620 10.58 2.53 -20.86
N PRO A 621 9.71 2.85 -21.84
CA PRO A 621 10.06 3.83 -22.88
C PRO A 621 10.30 5.28 -22.47
N VAL A 622 9.87 5.75 -21.29
CA VAL A 622 9.93 7.18 -20.94
C VAL A 622 11.36 7.71 -20.90
N TYR A 623 12.32 6.97 -20.34
CA TYR A 623 13.73 7.40 -20.34
C TYR A 623 14.32 7.42 -21.76
N GLU A 624 14.00 6.42 -22.59
CA GLU A 624 14.49 6.37 -23.97
C GLU A 624 13.82 7.46 -24.83
N TYR A 625 12.54 7.72 -24.63
CA TYR A 625 11.81 8.84 -25.20
C TYR A 625 12.43 10.17 -24.79
N GLN A 626 12.76 10.39 -23.52
CA GLN A 626 13.39 11.63 -23.06
C GLN A 626 14.81 11.82 -23.60
N GLN A 627 15.59 10.75 -23.74
CA GLN A 627 16.89 10.83 -24.42
C GLN A 627 16.72 11.11 -25.91
N ARG A 628 15.79 10.42 -26.60
CA ARG A 628 15.44 10.69 -28.00
C ARG A 628 14.91 12.12 -28.19
N GLN A 629 14.13 12.66 -27.26
CA GLN A 629 13.59 14.02 -27.26
C GLN A 629 14.71 15.05 -27.05
N LYS A 630 15.60 14.86 -26.06
CA LYS A 630 16.77 15.73 -25.87
C LYS A 630 17.70 15.72 -27.09
N LEU A 631 17.93 14.56 -27.70
CA LEU A 631 18.71 14.43 -28.94
C LEU A 631 17.99 15.08 -30.13
N PHE A 632 16.67 14.94 -30.24
CA PHE A 632 15.83 15.57 -31.26
C PHE A 632 15.84 17.10 -31.14
N ASP A 633 15.59 17.65 -29.94
CA ASP A 633 15.63 19.09 -29.69
C ASP A 633 17.03 19.67 -29.93
N ALA A 634 18.09 18.94 -29.57
CA ALA A 634 19.47 19.32 -29.87
C ALA A 634 19.86 19.17 -31.36
N ALA A 635 19.17 18.33 -32.14
CA ALA A 635 19.35 18.23 -33.59
C ALA A 635 18.57 19.34 -34.32
N LEU A 636 17.32 19.57 -33.90
CA LEU A 636 16.43 20.61 -34.41
C LEU A 636 16.99 22.01 -34.13
N LEU A 637 17.52 22.24 -32.92
CA LEU A 637 18.24 23.47 -32.58
C LEU A 637 19.45 23.70 -33.49
N ARG A 638 20.23 22.66 -33.80
CA ARG A 638 21.38 22.77 -34.72
C ARG A 638 20.95 23.06 -36.16
N LEU A 639 19.85 22.47 -36.64
CA LEU A 639 19.26 22.77 -37.96
C LEU A 639 18.73 24.20 -38.04
N MET A 640 18.08 24.69 -36.98
CA MET A 640 17.60 26.07 -36.89
C MET A 640 18.76 27.07 -36.80
N CYS A 641 19.82 26.75 -36.05
CA CYS A 641 21.05 27.54 -36.00
C CYS A 641 21.76 27.61 -37.36
N SER A 642 21.94 26.50 -38.09
CA SER A 642 22.60 26.53 -39.40
C SER A 642 21.77 27.29 -40.46
N THR A 643 20.45 27.16 -40.41
CA THR A 643 19.52 27.97 -41.22
C THR A 643 19.68 29.47 -40.92
N LEU A 644 19.77 29.83 -39.64
CA LEU A 644 19.90 31.21 -39.18
C LEU A 644 21.28 31.81 -39.50
N VAL A 645 22.37 31.04 -39.39
CA VAL A 645 23.72 31.44 -39.83
C VAL A 645 23.75 31.83 -41.32
N ASN A 646 22.93 31.17 -42.15
CA ASN A 646 22.86 31.43 -43.59
C ASN A 646 21.89 32.57 -43.99
N ALA A 647 20.91 32.90 -43.14
CA ALA A 647 19.78 33.77 -43.51
C ALA A 647 19.57 35.01 -42.63
N LEU A 648 20.28 35.18 -41.51
CA LEU A 648 20.17 36.38 -40.66
C LEU A 648 20.81 37.60 -41.36
N PRO A 649 20.09 38.74 -41.51
CA PRO A 649 20.67 39.96 -42.11
C PRO A 649 21.78 40.55 -41.25
N LYS A 650 22.84 41.06 -41.89
CA LYS A 650 24.05 41.52 -41.17
C LYS A 650 23.78 42.63 -40.15
N GLU A 651 22.85 43.51 -40.48
CA GLU A 651 22.40 44.65 -39.67
C GLU A 651 21.63 44.20 -38.41
N SER A 652 20.91 43.06 -38.49
CA SER A 652 20.12 42.52 -37.38
C SER A 652 20.97 41.78 -36.33
N THR A 653 22.15 41.30 -36.72
CA THR A 653 22.93 40.33 -35.92
C THR A 653 23.43 40.86 -34.57
N HIS A 654 23.80 42.14 -34.46
CA HIS A 654 24.22 42.72 -33.18
C HIS A 654 23.05 42.69 -32.16
N ASN A 655 21.87 43.17 -32.58
CA ASN A 655 20.65 43.14 -31.76
C ASN A 655 20.17 41.72 -31.46
N PHE A 656 20.35 40.79 -32.40
CA PHE A 656 20.05 39.38 -32.23
C PHE A 656 20.90 38.73 -31.12
N LEU A 657 22.22 38.92 -31.14
CA LEU A 657 23.11 38.38 -30.10
C LEU A 657 22.82 38.99 -28.71
N LEU A 658 22.56 40.30 -28.62
CA LEU A 658 22.11 40.94 -27.38
C LEU A 658 20.83 40.28 -26.81
N LYS A 659 19.85 39.93 -27.66
CA LYS A 659 18.61 39.27 -27.24
C LYS A 659 18.75 37.77 -26.92
N LEU A 660 19.80 37.11 -27.42
CA LEU A 660 20.20 35.77 -26.97
C LEU A 660 20.90 35.77 -25.59
N GLY A 661 21.39 36.92 -25.12
CA GLY A 661 22.07 37.06 -23.82
C GLY A 661 23.58 37.27 -23.91
N PHE A 662 24.14 37.61 -25.08
CA PHE A 662 25.54 38.04 -25.15
C PHE A 662 25.69 39.46 -24.60
N PRO A 663 26.59 39.72 -23.64
CA PRO A 663 26.89 41.09 -23.22
C PRO A 663 27.63 41.84 -24.33
N PRO A 664 27.50 43.19 -24.43
CA PRO A 664 28.12 43.99 -25.49
C PRO A 664 29.62 43.72 -25.68
N SER A 665 30.38 43.61 -24.58
CA SER A 665 31.82 43.32 -24.58
C SER A 665 32.20 41.97 -25.21
N SER A 666 31.31 40.98 -25.17
CA SER A 666 31.53 39.68 -25.84
C SER A 666 31.22 39.75 -27.34
N ILE A 667 30.31 40.63 -27.75
CA ILE A 667 30.06 40.93 -29.17
C ILE A 667 31.23 41.74 -29.74
N GLU A 668 31.67 42.79 -29.05
CA GLU A 668 32.83 43.61 -29.41
C GLU A 668 34.10 42.76 -29.57
N ARG A 669 34.36 41.81 -28.66
CA ARG A 669 35.49 40.86 -28.78
C ARG A 669 35.38 40.01 -30.06
N LEU A 670 34.19 39.49 -30.39
CA LEU A 670 33.97 38.77 -31.64
C LEU A 670 34.23 39.66 -32.88
N GLU A 671 33.86 40.94 -32.85
CA GLU A 671 34.12 41.89 -33.95
C GLU A 671 35.58 42.29 -34.07
N GLN A 672 36.33 42.36 -32.95
CA GLN A 672 37.77 42.65 -32.93
C GLN A 672 38.62 41.48 -33.48
N GLU A 673 38.29 40.23 -33.14
CA GLU A 673 39.02 39.06 -33.67
C GLU A 673 38.65 38.73 -35.13
N PHE A 674 37.44 39.08 -35.57
CA PHE A 674 36.95 38.80 -36.92
C PHE A 674 36.42 40.06 -37.64
N PRO A 675 37.28 41.05 -37.89
CA PRO A 675 36.88 42.34 -38.43
C PRO A 675 36.33 42.24 -39.86
N GLY A 676 35.54 43.25 -40.24
CA GLY A 676 34.97 43.39 -41.57
C GLY A 676 33.71 42.55 -41.85
N GLY A 677 32.96 42.96 -42.88
CA GLY A 677 31.66 42.37 -43.23
C GLY A 677 31.73 41.00 -43.92
N TYR A 678 32.92 40.52 -44.30
CA TYR A 678 33.13 39.20 -44.91
C TYR A 678 33.17 38.07 -43.88
N ASN A 679 33.68 38.34 -42.67
CA ASN A 679 33.75 37.37 -41.58
C ASN A 679 32.42 37.19 -40.82
N HIS A 680 31.33 37.81 -41.29
CA HIS A 680 30.03 37.86 -40.62
C HIS A 680 29.50 36.48 -40.21
N THR A 681 29.43 35.56 -41.18
CA THR A 681 28.93 34.18 -40.98
C THR A 681 29.78 33.42 -39.95
N LYS A 682 31.10 33.65 -39.90
CA LYS A 682 32.00 33.04 -38.92
C LYS A 682 31.77 33.59 -37.51
N ARG A 683 31.53 34.90 -37.34
CA ARG A 683 31.17 35.51 -36.05
C ARG A 683 29.85 34.96 -35.51
N LEU A 684 28.83 34.86 -36.37
CA LEU A 684 27.52 34.33 -36.01
C LEU A 684 27.58 32.83 -35.69
N LEU A 685 28.39 32.05 -36.41
CA LEU A 685 28.65 30.63 -36.12
C LEU A 685 29.26 30.44 -34.72
N LEU A 686 30.41 31.08 -34.45
CA LEU A 686 31.13 30.94 -33.18
C LEU A 686 30.28 31.41 -31.98
N ALA A 687 29.44 32.44 -32.16
CA ALA A 687 28.47 32.85 -31.15
C ALA A 687 27.40 31.78 -30.92
N LEU A 688 26.82 31.17 -31.97
CA LEU A 688 25.82 30.13 -31.80
C LEU A 688 26.40 28.82 -31.25
N GLU A 689 27.67 28.50 -31.51
CA GLU A 689 28.38 27.42 -30.84
C GLU A 689 28.60 27.70 -29.34
N ALA A 690 28.95 28.94 -28.97
CA ALA A 690 29.04 29.35 -27.56
C ALA A 690 27.68 29.29 -26.85
N TRP A 691 26.61 29.70 -27.53
CA TRP A 691 25.25 29.74 -26.99
C TRP A 691 24.61 28.36 -26.84
N THR A 692 24.70 27.52 -27.89
CA THR A 692 24.20 26.13 -27.84
C THR A 692 25.13 25.19 -27.07
N GLY A 693 26.39 25.58 -26.87
CA GLY A 693 27.36 24.79 -26.13
C GLY A 693 27.79 23.50 -26.86
N SER A 694 27.66 23.47 -28.19
CA SER A 694 27.96 22.32 -29.05
C SER A 694 28.51 22.80 -30.40
N PRO A 695 29.43 22.05 -31.04
CA PRO A 695 29.94 22.41 -32.36
C PRO A 695 28.86 22.29 -33.44
N LEU A 696 28.86 23.25 -34.37
CA LEU A 696 27.95 23.35 -35.51
C LEU A 696 28.70 22.95 -36.78
N GLN A 697 28.71 21.64 -37.08
CA GLN A 697 29.33 21.12 -38.31
C GLN A 697 28.65 21.68 -39.57
N PHE A 698 29.46 22.11 -40.55
CA PHE A 698 29.02 22.70 -41.82
C PHE A 698 29.71 21.98 -42.99
N ASP A 699 28.93 21.28 -43.82
CA ASP A 699 29.43 20.70 -45.07
C ASP A 699 29.63 21.79 -46.13
N THR A 700 30.89 22.13 -46.43
CA THR A 700 31.26 23.16 -47.42
C THR A 700 31.43 22.60 -48.83
N THR A 701 30.41 21.89 -49.34
CA THR A 701 30.35 21.44 -50.75
C THR A 701 29.08 21.90 -51.46
N THR A 702 29.15 22.04 -52.79
CA THR A 702 28.11 22.57 -53.70
C THR A 702 27.84 24.09 -53.66
N LYS A 703 28.72 24.85 -54.33
CA LYS A 703 28.37 26.16 -54.93
C LYS A 703 28.51 26.07 -56.46
N THR A 704 27.40 25.92 -57.18
CA THR A 704 27.36 26.09 -58.65
C THR A 704 26.00 26.62 -59.12
N ALA A 705 26.04 27.81 -59.72
CA ALA A 705 25.13 28.33 -60.73
C ALA A 705 23.61 28.54 -60.43
N ASN A 706 23.27 29.81 -60.19
CA ASN A 706 22.42 30.63 -61.08
C ASN A 706 20.87 30.43 -61.15
N THR A 707 20.17 31.32 -60.43
CA THR A 707 19.25 32.39 -60.93
C THR A 707 18.09 32.11 -61.92
N SER A 708 17.12 33.04 -61.89
CA SER A 708 15.91 33.21 -62.73
C SER A 708 14.67 32.41 -62.25
N THR A 709 13.75 33.00 -61.46
CA THR A 709 12.75 34.08 -61.69
C THR A 709 11.46 33.62 -62.38
N ILE A 710 10.37 33.70 -61.61
CA ILE A 710 9.02 34.15 -62.03
C ILE A 710 8.42 33.48 -63.28
N SER A 711 7.40 32.64 -63.05
CA SER A 711 6.16 32.78 -63.84
C SER A 711 4.97 32.85 -62.89
N ALA A 712 3.87 33.46 -63.36
CA ALA A 712 2.62 33.59 -62.63
C ALA A 712 1.46 33.67 -63.63
N ARG A 713 0.23 33.62 -63.09
CA ARG A 713 -1.06 33.98 -63.71
C ARG A 713 -1.75 32.98 -64.65
N SER A 714 -2.92 32.54 -64.17
CA SER A 714 -4.22 32.65 -64.87
C SER A 714 -4.49 31.68 -66.05
N PRO A 715 -5.75 31.61 -66.56
CA PRO A 715 -7.04 32.10 -66.02
C PRO A 715 -7.80 30.98 -65.27
N GLY A 716 -8.95 31.20 -64.62
CA GLY A 716 -9.89 32.31 -64.70
C GLY A 716 -11.19 31.86 -65.40
N LEU A 717 -12.26 31.69 -64.63
CA LEU A 717 -13.61 31.40 -65.14
C LEU A 717 -14.59 32.34 -64.45
N ASP A 718 -15.27 33.14 -65.27
CA ASP A 718 -16.39 34.00 -64.88
C ASP A 718 -17.63 33.53 -65.66
N SER A 719 -18.81 33.84 -65.15
CA SER A 719 -20.14 33.41 -65.61
C SER A 719 -20.47 31.90 -65.46
N SER A 720 -21.73 31.48 -65.27
CA SER A 720 -22.87 32.18 -64.63
C SER A 720 -24.04 31.21 -64.35
N ARG A 721 -24.99 31.68 -63.51
CA ARG A 721 -26.42 31.32 -63.44
C ARG A 721 -26.88 29.97 -62.82
N GLN A 722 -27.60 30.14 -61.70
CA GLN A 722 -28.95 29.63 -61.41
C GLN A 722 -29.19 28.12 -61.12
N GLY A 723 -29.54 27.84 -59.86
CA GLY A 723 -30.93 27.45 -59.54
C GLY A 723 -31.14 26.13 -58.78
N GLY A 724 -31.91 26.17 -57.68
CA GLY A 724 -32.28 25.02 -56.83
C GLY A 724 -31.18 24.65 -55.83
N GLU A 725 -31.27 24.83 -54.52
CA GLU A 725 -32.27 24.46 -53.49
C GLU A 725 -32.13 23.04 -52.91
N VAL A 726 -32.50 22.93 -51.62
CA VAL A 726 -32.57 21.75 -50.74
C VAL A 726 -31.25 21.29 -50.10
N GLU A 727 -31.37 20.85 -48.84
CA GLU A 727 -30.33 20.77 -47.81
C GLU A 727 -29.63 19.40 -47.68
N MET A 728 -28.48 19.44 -46.99
CA MET A 728 -27.92 18.43 -46.06
C MET A 728 -27.82 16.95 -46.51
N ASP A 729 -26.59 16.65 -46.95
CA ASP A 729 -25.65 15.67 -46.40
C ASP A 729 -26.02 14.17 -46.20
N PRO A 730 -25.08 13.23 -46.49
CA PRO A 730 -25.39 11.81 -46.60
C PRO A 730 -24.79 10.94 -45.48
N ALA A 731 -25.29 9.70 -45.39
CA ALA A 731 -24.61 8.63 -44.68
C ALA A 731 -23.66 7.84 -45.62
N GLU A 732 -22.46 7.54 -45.11
CA GLU A 732 -21.83 6.21 -45.06
C GLU A 732 -22.22 5.15 -46.13
N LYS A 733 -21.23 4.54 -46.83
CA LYS A 733 -20.93 3.07 -46.82
C LYS A 733 -20.00 2.53 -47.95
N VAL A 734 -19.15 1.54 -47.57
CA VAL A 734 -18.89 0.19 -48.16
C VAL A 734 -18.66 0.04 -49.70
N SER A 735 -17.69 -0.76 -50.22
CA SER A 735 -16.36 -1.21 -49.76
C SER A 735 -15.40 -1.45 -50.97
N VAL A 736 -14.90 -2.62 -51.45
CA VAL A 736 -14.96 -4.06 -51.09
C VAL A 736 -13.74 -4.81 -51.73
N GLU A 737 -13.19 -5.85 -51.07
CA GLU A 737 -12.39 -6.98 -51.66
C GLU A 737 -11.11 -6.68 -52.50
N SER A 738 -10.21 -7.61 -52.92
CA SER A 738 -10.01 -9.07 -52.74
C SER A 738 -8.53 -9.47 -53.04
N HIS A 739 -8.06 -10.61 -52.48
CA HIS A 739 -7.09 -11.62 -53.03
C HIS A 739 -5.71 -11.21 -53.67
N ALA A 740 -4.71 -12.09 -53.86
CA ALA A 740 -4.18 -13.28 -53.15
C ALA A 740 -2.87 -13.76 -53.86
N ARG A 741 -2.12 -14.69 -53.22
CA ARG A 741 -1.05 -15.58 -53.79
C ARG A 741 0.31 -14.94 -54.15
N GLU A 742 1.41 -15.41 -53.54
CA GLU A 742 2.34 -16.54 -53.89
C GLU A 742 3.46 -16.08 -54.85
N GLU A 743 4.68 -15.93 -54.36
CA GLU A 743 5.84 -16.86 -54.47
C GLU A 743 6.55 -16.87 -55.83
N GLU A 744 7.83 -16.46 -55.86
CA GLU A 744 8.95 -17.35 -56.26
C GLU A 744 10.33 -16.73 -55.92
N SER A 745 11.39 -17.54 -55.97
CA SER A 745 12.82 -17.19 -55.79
C SER A 745 13.61 -17.73 -57.03
N PRO A 746 14.96 -17.58 -57.21
CA PRO A 746 15.98 -18.18 -56.30
C PRO A 746 17.43 -17.59 -56.31
N THR A 747 18.23 -17.93 -55.28
CA THR A 747 19.73 -18.10 -55.28
C THR A 747 20.65 -16.93 -55.75
N ARG A 748 21.85 -16.66 -55.21
CA ARG A 748 22.91 -17.46 -54.52
C ARG A 748 23.88 -16.44 -53.82
N THR A 749 24.94 -16.71 -53.04
CA THR A 749 25.77 -17.89 -52.70
C THR A 749 26.45 -17.75 -51.30
N GLN A 750 27.34 -18.68 -50.98
CA GLN A 750 28.37 -18.73 -49.91
C GLN A 750 29.43 -17.59 -49.99
N GLU A 751 30.38 -17.36 -49.07
CA GLU A 751 31.00 -18.12 -47.93
C GLU A 751 31.43 -17.10 -46.82
N VAL A 752 31.28 -17.28 -45.48
CA VAL A 752 31.94 -18.15 -44.47
C VAL A 752 33.27 -17.63 -43.83
N ALA A 753 33.15 -17.19 -42.55
CA ALA A 753 34.07 -17.39 -41.39
C ALA A 753 35.30 -16.49 -41.03
N LYS A 754 35.39 -16.25 -39.69
CA LYS A 754 36.57 -16.17 -38.78
C LYS A 754 37.52 -14.94 -38.70
N SER A 755 37.26 -14.12 -37.67
CA SER A 755 38.17 -13.76 -36.53
C SER A 755 39.66 -14.19 -36.51
N PHE A 756 40.58 -13.30 -36.08
CA PHE A 756 41.27 -13.33 -34.75
C PHE A 756 42.17 -12.08 -34.47
N GLU A 757 42.72 -12.03 -33.24
CA GLU A 757 43.75 -11.18 -32.55
C GLU A 757 44.94 -10.57 -33.35
N ALA A 758 45.88 -9.74 -32.81
CA ALA A 758 45.96 -8.78 -31.68
C ALA A 758 47.40 -8.13 -31.63
N GLN A 759 47.68 -7.25 -30.65
CA GLN A 759 49.02 -6.74 -30.21
C GLN A 759 49.84 -5.90 -31.23
N GLU A 760 50.93 -5.18 -30.89
CA GLU A 760 51.38 -4.28 -29.80
C GLU A 760 52.74 -3.69 -30.26
N PHE A 761 53.16 -2.47 -29.86
CA PHE A 761 54.57 -2.08 -29.61
C PHE A 761 54.71 -0.63 -29.08
N GLN A 762 55.94 -0.21 -28.74
CA GLN A 762 56.30 1.01 -27.99
C GLN A 762 57.26 1.92 -28.82
N SER A 763 57.97 2.97 -28.37
CA SER A 763 58.37 3.41 -27.00
C SER A 763 59.01 4.82 -26.99
N ILE A 764 58.95 5.51 -25.84
CA ILE A 764 59.95 6.45 -25.27
C ILE A 764 60.14 7.86 -25.90
N ASN A 765 60.15 8.88 -24.99
CA ASN A 765 60.88 10.17 -24.83
C ASN A 765 61.60 10.86 -26.04
N SER A 766 61.96 12.16 -26.04
CA SER A 766 62.26 13.12 -24.94
C SER A 766 62.20 14.62 -25.36
N GLU A 767 62.32 15.50 -24.36
CA GLU A 767 62.83 16.90 -24.43
C GLU A 767 62.00 18.03 -25.10
N GLY A 768 62.33 19.26 -24.69
CA GLY A 768 61.95 20.57 -25.24
C GLY A 768 63.14 21.53 -25.09
N PRO A 769 63.00 22.88 -25.16
CA PRO A 769 61.76 23.66 -25.13
C PRO A 769 61.66 24.80 -26.18
N SER A 770 60.58 25.59 -26.05
CA SER A 770 60.46 27.02 -26.37
C SER A 770 60.20 27.53 -27.81
N SER A 771 59.16 28.38 -27.86
CA SER A 771 59.01 29.62 -28.64
C SER A 771 58.12 29.67 -29.90
N THR A 772 57.28 30.72 -29.90
CA THR A 772 56.53 31.35 -31.02
C THR A 772 55.38 30.60 -31.72
N GLN A 773 54.17 30.83 -31.18
CA GLN A 773 53.00 31.36 -31.90
C GLN A 773 52.43 30.59 -33.11
N LEU A 774 51.35 29.84 -32.84
CA LEU A 774 50.08 29.95 -33.59
C LEU A 774 48.94 29.38 -32.72
N LEU A 775 48.13 30.25 -32.12
CA LEU A 775 46.95 29.83 -31.35
C LEU A 775 45.87 29.30 -32.30
N ALA A 776 45.36 28.11 -32.03
CA ALA A 776 44.34 27.46 -32.86
C ALA A 776 42.94 28.03 -32.59
N TYR A 777 42.13 28.14 -33.65
CA TYR A 777 40.80 28.79 -33.65
C TYR A 777 39.69 28.03 -32.88
N ALA A 778 40.03 27.09 -31.99
CA ALA A 778 39.07 26.15 -31.39
C ALA A 778 38.38 26.67 -30.11
N ASP A 779 39.08 27.45 -29.28
CA ASP A 779 38.68 27.66 -27.88
C ASP A 779 37.73 28.86 -27.65
N LEU A 780 37.56 29.75 -28.64
CA LEU A 780 36.79 30.99 -28.46
C LEU A 780 35.32 30.77 -28.02
N PRO A 781 34.57 29.77 -28.52
CA PRO A 781 33.22 29.48 -28.02
C PRO A 781 33.20 29.07 -26.54
N ALA A 782 34.22 28.37 -26.06
CA ALA A 782 34.35 27.99 -24.65
C ALA A 782 34.71 29.18 -23.75
N ILE A 783 35.44 30.17 -24.27
CA ILE A 783 35.75 31.42 -23.58
C ILE A 783 34.52 32.35 -23.48
N LEU A 784 33.62 32.31 -24.47
CA LEU A 784 32.43 33.17 -24.51
C LEU A 784 31.22 32.58 -23.76
N ARG A 785 31.09 31.26 -23.69
CA ARG A 785 29.93 30.62 -23.02
C ARG A 785 29.72 31.05 -21.54
N PRO A 786 30.75 31.25 -20.70
CA PRO A 786 30.57 31.71 -19.31
C PRO A 786 30.11 33.17 -19.17
N THR A 787 30.16 33.98 -20.22
CA THR A 787 29.76 35.41 -20.16
C THR A 787 28.27 35.62 -20.48
N LEU A 788 27.55 34.57 -20.85
CA LEU A 788 26.14 34.62 -21.27
C LEU A 788 25.19 34.92 -20.11
N THR A 789 24.32 35.91 -20.29
CA THR A 789 23.28 36.30 -19.35
C THR A 789 21.88 36.14 -19.99
N GLY A 790 21.34 34.92 -19.95
CA GLY A 790 20.05 34.61 -20.54
C GLY A 790 19.56 33.19 -20.24
N PRO A 791 18.31 32.85 -20.66
CA PRO A 791 17.80 31.49 -20.57
C PRO A 791 18.50 30.55 -21.57
N GLU A 792 18.47 29.25 -21.26
CA GLU A 792 19.16 28.20 -22.03
C GLU A 792 18.73 28.13 -23.51
N ALA A 793 19.66 27.66 -24.35
CA ALA A 793 19.49 27.57 -25.78
C ALA A 793 18.43 26.51 -26.17
N SER A 794 17.42 26.93 -26.92
CA SER A 794 16.29 26.09 -27.33
C SER A 794 15.65 26.56 -28.63
N PRO A 795 15.00 25.66 -29.41
CA PRO A 795 14.24 26.02 -30.62
C PRO A 795 13.24 27.16 -30.40
N TYR A 796 12.50 27.10 -29.30
CA TYR A 796 11.51 28.11 -28.92
C TYR A 796 12.13 29.47 -28.58
N ARG A 797 13.35 29.51 -28.00
CA ARG A 797 14.05 30.77 -27.74
C ARG A 797 14.51 31.46 -29.04
N LEU A 798 14.93 30.71 -30.06
CA LEU A 798 15.21 31.25 -31.40
C LEU A 798 13.94 31.85 -32.03
N LEU A 799 12.81 31.14 -31.97
CA LEU A 799 11.53 31.65 -32.48
C LEU A 799 11.10 32.92 -31.74
N HIS A 800 11.20 32.95 -30.41
CA HIS A 800 10.83 34.13 -29.63
C HIS A 800 11.73 35.34 -29.92
N VAL A 801 13.05 35.15 -30.04
CA VAL A 801 13.97 36.26 -30.35
C VAL A 801 13.82 36.76 -31.80
N THR A 802 13.55 35.88 -32.76
CA THR A 802 13.28 36.30 -34.16
C THR A 802 11.94 37.03 -34.29
N TYR A 803 10.93 36.66 -33.50
CA TYR A 803 9.67 37.41 -33.38
C TYR A 803 9.87 38.80 -32.74
N LEU A 804 10.61 38.87 -31.62
CA LEU A 804 10.91 40.13 -30.91
C LEU A 804 11.76 41.13 -31.71
N LEU A 805 12.34 40.72 -32.84
CA LEU A 805 13.13 41.54 -33.75
C LEU A 805 12.44 41.72 -35.11
N ASP A 806 11.15 41.36 -35.20
CA ASP A 806 10.28 41.48 -36.37
C ASP A 806 10.84 40.83 -37.66
N LEU A 807 11.66 39.77 -37.49
CA LEU A 807 12.31 39.05 -38.58
C LEU A 807 11.34 38.05 -39.25
N GLN A 808 10.18 38.54 -39.69
CA GLN A 808 9.01 37.71 -40.03
C GLN A 808 9.31 36.58 -41.03
N ALA A 809 10.08 36.84 -42.09
CA ALA A 809 10.47 35.81 -43.06
C ALA A 809 11.34 34.69 -42.46
N LEU A 810 12.30 35.06 -41.61
CA LEU A 810 13.15 34.10 -40.91
C LEU A 810 12.35 33.33 -39.85
N HIS A 811 11.48 34.03 -39.11
CA HIS A 811 10.58 33.43 -38.12
C HIS A 811 9.61 32.42 -38.77
N GLN A 812 9.05 32.73 -39.94
CA GLN A 812 8.21 31.80 -40.70
C GLN A 812 8.99 30.55 -41.15
N VAL A 813 10.21 30.69 -41.69
CA VAL A 813 11.07 29.56 -42.10
C VAL A 813 11.39 28.65 -40.90
N LEU A 814 11.80 29.24 -39.78
CA LEU A 814 12.10 28.50 -38.55
C LEU A 814 10.85 27.85 -37.94
N SER A 815 9.69 28.50 -38.03
CA SER A 815 8.41 27.95 -37.58
C SER A 815 7.98 26.77 -38.44
N PHE A 816 8.19 26.85 -39.76
CA PHE A 816 7.92 25.75 -40.68
C PHE A 816 8.87 24.56 -40.48
N GLN A 817 10.14 24.81 -40.12
CA GLN A 817 11.06 23.75 -39.68
C GLN A 817 10.57 23.05 -38.41
N LEU A 818 10.16 23.82 -37.39
CA LEU A 818 9.56 23.27 -36.17
C LEU A 818 8.30 22.44 -36.49
N LEU A 819 7.42 22.94 -37.38
CA LEU A 819 6.16 22.30 -37.74
C LEU A 819 6.34 21.02 -38.61
N LYS A 820 7.43 20.93 -39.39
CA LYS A 820 7.77 19.73 -40.16
C LYS A 820 8.58 18.69 -39.37
N ALA A 821 9.22 19.07 -38.27
CA ALA A 821 10.02 18.16 -37.47
C ALA A 821 9.10 17.18 -36.74
N GLN A 822 9.07 15.92 -37.21
CA GLN A 822 8.29 14.87 -36.55
C GLN A 822 8.90 14.55 -35.18
N GLN A 823 8.24 14.99 -34.11
CA GLN A 823 8.58 14.55 -32.76
C GLN A 823 8.59 13.01 -32.67
N PRO A 824 9.46 12.42 -31.84
CA PRO A 824 9.40 10.98 -31.56
C PRO A 824 7.98 10.62 -31.11
N ARG A 825 7.38 9.60 -31.72
CA ARG A 825 6.10 9.04 -31.25
C ARG A 825 6.36 8.07 -30.10
N PHE A 826 5.39 8.02 -29.19
CA PHE A 826 5.37 7.18 -28.00
C PHE A 826 5.06 5.71 -28.36
#